data_AF-A0A160JFW8-F1
#
_entry.id   AF-A0A160JFW8-F1
#
_cell.length_a   1.000
_cell.length_b   1.000
_cell.length_c   1.000
_cell.angle_alpha   90.00
_cell.angle_beta   90.00
_cell.angle_gamma   90.00
#
_symmetry.space_group_name_H-M   'P 1'
#
loop_
_entity.id
_entity.type
_entity.pdbx_description
1 polymer ?
#
loop_
_entity_poly.entity_id
_entity_poly.type
_entity_poly.pdbx_seq_one_letter_code
_entity_poly.pdbx_strand_id
1 'polypeptide(L)'
;MATLIITEKSSQAKDLRAALGDRYGRILPAEGHLLRLAEPDEVDPDWKRWSTTLLKPDGLYPTRPDQGGNKAAKLQAITAALRACDEVILATDCDREGQLIGQEILEHIGYRGKVRRALFTAQDPKTLRDAFARLKPNDSMRPLYEAAVARQQADQIYNLSLTRTATKTLLAPGTRGVIGIGRVKTPTLAIVCLRELEIRNFKPEDYFEIVATATVAEGSFQMRHAPAPKDRIKDRAAAEAIARAADNHRGPLTVTVEEKRQAPPKLYDLPSLQKTCGQRWGWTADRTLAVAQELYDGDGKKLITYPRAEARYLSENQIGDVPAIVGALTRLRGFAHLDVARPVIRKGKSGHFCDRALEGVSHHAVIPNVNVLDDLESRLVRLTDDEKRLFALICRSYLAAVMPDYEYRQTSVTMPVPVGAKPVAFRAVGRIPLKLGWKAAFGSAESEGKPEEEAEQTLPPLTDGEPASLSDPKVEAKRTQTPPRYNEGTLVDAMQNAWRFVEDPALRDRLKEAKGIGTPATRAEVIKGLRKQNLLGADGKWLVPTPAGLHLFQTLRAAAPTLVDPGTTALWEMKLDEVVTGRADFRGVIDAIATEADRLIGALVGQRGTMLDLGLPAPKARFGRRSAGGRTASAATAEIAKPARRRTRKVAPPSEGEASAPKPRRVRKAKIPASSPPATAQTDGAQPAAAAAGSAPPSGHRRREPTERMVSFARSLAERKGIDLPAPCLRDFDQCRSFLDQHAR
;
A
#
# COMPACT_ATOMS: atom_id res chain seq x y z
N MET A 1 16.91 -41.46 -9.49
CA MET A 1 17.16 -40.07 -9.90
C MET A 1 17.28 -39.22 -8.65
N ALA A 2 18.27 -38.33 -8.59
CA ALA A 2 18.39 -37.34 -7.54
C ALA A 2 17.67 -36.05 -7.97
N THR A 3 16.90 -35.45 -7.07
CA THR A 3 16.09 -34.26 -7.34
C THR A 3 16.50 -33.11 -6.42
N LEU A 4 16.60 -31.90 -6.98
CA LEU A 4 16.84 -30.65 -6.25
C LEU A 4 15.61 -29.76 -6.31
N ILE A 5 15.17 -29.24 -5.17
CA ILE A 5 14.12 -28.23 -5.06
C ILE A 5 14.77 -26.88 -4.74
N ILE A 6 14.56 -25.88 -5.59
CA ILE A 6 15.04 -24.51 -5.40
C ILE A 6 13.86 -23.63 -4.96
N THR A 7 13.94 -23.04 -3.76
CA THR A 7 12.98 -22.03 -3.29
C THR A 7 13.56 -20.63 -3.36
N GLU A 8 12.71 -19.61 -3.37
CA GLU A 8 13.19 -18.23 -3.33
C GLU A 8 13.63 -17.84 -1.91
N LYS A 9 12.87 -18.26 -0.90
CA LYS A 9 13.02 -17.81 0.49
C LYS A 9 13.37 -18.97 1.43
N SER A 10 14.08 -18.69 2.53
CA SER A 10 14.38 -19.69 3.57
C SER A 10 13.16 -20.08 4.42
N SER A 11 12.12 -19.25 4.49
CA SER A 11 10.79 -19.64 5.02
C SER A 11 10.18 -20.75 4.18
N GLN A 12 10.01 -20.54 2.87
CA GLN A 12 9.52 -21.57 1.93
C GLN A 12 10.30 -22.88 2.03
N ALA A 13 11.63 -22.81 2.16
CA ALA A 13 12.46 -24.01 2.34
C ALA A 13 12.19 -24.74 3.67
N LYS A 14 11.79 -24.04 4.74
CA LYS A 14 11.32 -24.68 5.98
C LYS A 14 9.93 -25.27 5.81
N ASP A 15 9.02 -24.52 5.21
CA ASP A 15 7.61 -24.86 5.14
C ASP A 15 7.36 -26.04 4.17
N LEU A 16 8.12 -26.13 3.06
CA LEU A 16 8.18 -27.33 2.22
C LEU A 16 8.74 -28.55 2.95
N ARG A 17 9.82 -28.42 3.73
CA ARG A 17 10.35 -29.54 4.53
C ARG A 17 9.31 -30.04 5.55
N ALA A 18 8.57 -29.14 6.18
CA ALA A 18 7.49 -29.49 7.10
C ALA A 18 6.28 -30.14 6.39
N ALA A 19 5.94 -29.70 5.18
CA ALA A 19 4.78 -30.19 4.44
C ALA A 19 5.03 -31.52 3.70
N LEU A 20 6.27 -31.78 3.26
CA LEU A 20 6.64 -32.85 2.32
C LEU A 20 7.66 -33.87 2.88
N GLY A 21 8.50 -33.47 3.83
CA GLY A 21 9.75 -34.17 4.16
C GLY A 21 10.71 -34.20 2.96
N ASP A 22 11.62 -35.17 2.93
CA ASP A 22 12.59 -35.36 1.84
C ASP A 22 12.00 -36.06 0.59
N ARG A 23 10.68 -36.29 0.56
CA ARG A 23 9.94 -37.10 -0.43
C ARG A 23 10.18 -36.70 -1.90
N TYR A 24 10.51 -35.43 -2.14
CA TYR A 24 10.74 -34.86 -3.47
C TYR A 24 12.21 -34.42 -3.69
N GLY A 25 13.13 -34.85 -2.83
CA GLY A 25 14.55 -34.54 -2.92
C GLY A 25 15.00 -33.35 -2.06
N ARG A 26 16.24 -32.91 -2.28
CA ARG A 26 16.94 -31.93 -1.42
C ARG A 26 16.37 -30.52 -1.64
N ILE A 27 16.02 -29.81 -0.56
CA ILE A 27 15.50 -28.43 -0.63
C ILE A 27 16.61 -27.41 -0.31
N LEU A 28 16.87 -26.47 -1.22
CA LEU A 28 17.81 -25.34 -1.04
C LEU A 28 17.15 -23.98 -1.36
N PRO A 29 17.23 -22.98 -0.46
CA PRO A 29 16.75 -21.62 -0.73
C PRO A 29 17.81 -20.72 -1.37
N ALA A 30 17.42 -19.96 -2.39
CA ALA A 30 18.24 -18.96 -3.05
C ALA A 30 18.43 -17.68 -2.21
N GLU A 31 17.43 -17.29 -1.41
CA GLU A 31 17.36 -16.00 -0.69
C GLU A 31 17.34 -14.78 -1.64
N GLY A 32 16.53 -14.89 -2.70
CA GLY A 32 16.39 -13.91 -3.77
C GLY A 32 17.38 -14.11 -4.93
N HIS A 33 17.67 -13.03 -5.66
CA HIS A 33 18.62 -13.02 -6.77
C HIS A 33 20.05 -13.37 -6.32
N LEU A 34 20.59 -14.49 -6.77
CA LEU A 34 22.00 -14.90 -6.58
C LEU A 34 22.94 -14.40 -7.66
N LEU A 35 22.37 -13.90 -8.75
CA LEU A 35 23.06 -13.34 -9.89
C LEU A 35 22.69 -11.86 -10.03
N ARG A 36 23.47 -11.17 -10.83
CA ARG A 36 23.20 -9.84 -11.37
C ARG A 36 23.52 -9.85 -12.86
N LEU A 37 23.05 -8.85 -13.59
CA LEU A 37 23.64 -8.56 -14.89
C LEU A 37 25.08 -8.04 -14.72
N ALA A 38 25.90 -8.28 -15.75
CA ALA A 38 27.20 -7.64 -15.87
C ALA A 38 27.05 -6.12 -15.91
N GLU A 39 27.94 -5.40 -15.24
CA GLU A 39 28.05 -3.95 -15.36
C GLU A 39 28.52 -3.58 -16.78
N PRO A 40 28.27 -2.35 -17.27
CA PRO A 40 28.69 -1.94 -18.60
C PRO A 40 30.18 -2.20 -18.89
N ASP A 41 31.08 -1.94 -17.93
CA ASP A 41 32.52 -2.16 -18.10
C ASP A 41 33.01 -3.61 -17.87
N GLU A 42 32.09 -4.54 -17.55
CA GLU A 42 32.30 -5.99 -17.61
C GLU A 42 31.83 -6.62 -18.93
N VAL A 43 31.34 -5.80 -19.87
CA VAL A 43 30.90 -6.18 -21.22
C VAL A 43 31.73 -5.45 -22.29
N ASP A 44 31.86 -4.13 -22.17
CA ASP A 44 32.69 -3.29 -23.02
C ASP A 44 33.62 -2.41 -22.14
N PRO A 45 34.95 -2.62 -22.18
CA PRO A 45 35.91 -1.81 -21.42
C PRO A 45 35.83 -0.30 -21.67
N ASP A 46 35.40 0.16 -22.85
CA ASP A 46 35.27 1.59 -23.13
C ASP A 46 34.10 2.23 -22.37
N TRP A 47 33.05 1.45 -22.05
CA TRP A 47 31.96 1.86 -21.17
C TRP A 47 32.38 2.07 -19.71
N LYS A 48 33.67 1.87 -19.36
CA LYS A 48 34.23 2.28 -18.07
C LYS A 48 34.27 3.81 -17.92
N ARG A 49 34.44 4.55 -19.02
CA ARG A 49 34.40 6.02 -19.02
C ARG A 49 32.96 6.48 -19.24
N TRP A 50 32.40 7.22 -18.28
CA TRP A 50 31.01 7.71 -18.41
C TRP A 50 30.86 8.75 -19.53
N SER A 51 30.12 8.33 -20.56
CA SER A 51 29.78 9.02 -21.81
C SER A 51 28.29 9.41 -21.84
N THR A 52 27.87 10.02 -22.95
CA THR A 52 26.45 10.22 -23.31
C THR A 52 26.07 9.28 -24.46
N THR A 53 26.25 7.97 -24.26
CA THR A 53 26.00 6.92 -25.27
C THR A 53 25.03 5.87 -24.74
N LEU A 54 24.30 5.22 -25.64
CA LEU A 54 23.49 4.05 -25.32
C LEU A 54 24.38 2.89 -24.84
N LEU A 55 24.03 2.32 -23.70
CA LEU A 55 24.68 1.15 -23.11
C LEU A 55 23.85 -0.09 -23.45
N LYS A 56 23.96 -0.53 -24.70
CA LYS A 56 23.25 -1.70 -25.24
C LYS A 56 24.26 -2.58 -25.98
N PRO A 57 24.51 -3.82 -25.54
CA PRO A 57 25.34 -4.75 -26.29
C PRO A 57 24.58 -5.30 -27.51
N ASP A 58 25.30 -5.92 -28.44
CA ASP A 58 24.73 -6.58 -29.63
C ASP A 58 23.80 -7.74 -29.25
N GLY A 59 24.02 -8.34 -28.08
CA GLY A 59 23.16 -9.37 -27.49
C GLY A 59 22.44 -8.90 -26.23
N LEU A 60 22.38 -9.78 -25.23
CA LEU A 60 21.92 -9.46 -23.88
C LEU A 60 23.11 -9.18 -22.97
N TYR A 61 22.93 -8.39 -21.92
CA TYR A 61 23.88 -8.35 -20.81
C TYR A 61 24.01 -9.77 -20.21
N PRO A 62 25.23 -10.35 -20.13
CA PRO A 62 25.42 -11.66 -19.53
C PRO A 62 25.32 -11.58 -18.00
N THR A 63 24.96 -12.68 -17.35
CA THR A 63 24.87 -12.73 -15.89
C THR A 63 26.25 -12.91 -15.22
N ARG A 64 26.34 -12.47 -13.96
CA ARG A 64 27.51 -12.55 -13.08
C ARG A 64 27.07 -12.95 -11.67
N PRO A 65 27.82 -13.78 -10.93
CA PRO A 65 27.55 -14.06 -9.52
C PRO A 65 27.57 -12.80 -8.65
N ASP A 66 26.50 -12.56 -7.90
CA ASP A 66 26.46 -11.48 -6.91
C ASP A 66 27.26 -11.87 -5.65
N GLN A 67 28.17 -10.99 -5.25
CA GLN A 67 29.07 -11.16 -4.10
C GLN A 67 28.49 -10.59 -2.79
N GLY A 68 27.28 -10.02 -2.83
CA GLY A 68 26.62 -9.43 -1.66
C GLY A 68 26.25 -10.47 -0.60
N GLY A 69 26.78 -10.30 0.62
CA GLY A 69 26.37 -11.09 1.78
C GLY A 69 26.73 -12.58 1.66
N ASN A 70 25.73 -13.46 1.76
CA ASN A 70 25.91 -14.92 1.68
C ASN A 70 25.70 -15.52 0.28
N LYS A 71 25.38 -14.69 -0.73
CA LYS A 71 24.93 -15.14 -2.06
C LYS A 71 25.92 -16.05 -2.77
N ALA A 72 27.21 -15.73 -2.76
CA ALA A 72 28.24 -16.57 -3.36
C ALA A 72 28.24 -18.01 -2.80
N ALA A 73 28.10 -18.17 -1.47
CA ALA A 73 28.03 -19.48 -0.82
C ALA A 73 26.72 -20.23 -1.14
N LYS A 74 25.60 -19.51 -1.28
CA LYS A 74 24.32 -20.08 -1.73
C LYS A 74 24.41 -20.60 -3.16
N LEU A 75 24.97 -19.80 -4.08
CA LEU A 75 25.16 -20.17 -5.47
C LEU A 75 26.11 -21.37 -5.59
N GLN A 76 27.20 -21.41 -4.81
CA GLN A 76 28.10 -22.55 -4.74
C GLN A 76 27.38 -23.82 -4.24
N ALA A 77 26.56 -23.72 -3.18
CA ALA A 77 25.81 -24.85 -2.65
C ALA A 77 24.75 -25.40 -3.63
N ILE A 78 24.07 -24.51 -4.36
CA ILE A 78 23.12 -24.89 -5.42
C ILE A 78 23.87 -25.49 -6.62
N THR A 79 25.00 -24.91 -7.05
CA THR A 79 25.86 -25.44 -8.12
C THR A 79 26.37 -26.84 -7.82
N ALA A 80 26.81 -27.09 -6.58
CA ALA A 80 27.25 -28.41 -6.13
C ALA A 80 26.11 -29.44 -6.13
N ALA A 81 24.87 -29.02 -5.81
CA ALA A 81 23.71 -29.90 -5.90
C ALA A 81 23.25 -30.15 -7.35
N LEU A 82 23.29 -29.14 -8.22
CA LEU A 82 22.92 -29.22 -9.65
C LEU A 82 23.81 -30.18 -10.45
N ARG A 83 25.10 -30.29 -10.07
CA ARG A 83 26.03 -31.29 -10.64
C ARG A 83 25.70 -32.74 -10.25
N ALA A 84 24.77 -32.95 -9.32
CA ALA A 84 24.43 -34.25 -8.75
C ALA A 84 22.92 -34.55 -8.78
N CYS A 85 22.13 -33.85 -9.62
CA CYS A 85 20.69 -34.10 -9.75
C CYS A 85 20.22 -34.18 -11.21
N ASP A 86 19.41 -35.20 -11.51
CA ASP A 86 18.82 -35.45 -12.84
C ASP A 86 17.57 -34.59 -13.10
N GLU A 87 16.94 -34.11 -12.02
CA GLU A 87 15.75 -33.27 -12.05
C GLU A 87 15.83 -32.09 -11.06
N VAL A 88 15.32 -30.93 -11.50
CA VAL A 88 15.09 -29.74 -10.67
C VAL A 88 13.59 -29.44 -10.57
N ILE A 89 13.14 -29.06 -9.37
CA ILE A 89 11.83 -28.48 -9.12
C ILE A 89 12.01 -27.03 -8.70
N LEU A 90 11.56 -26.08 -9.52
CA LEU A 90 11.50 -24.67 -9.16
C LEU A 90 10.25 -24.41 -8.30
N ALA A 91 10.49 -23.93 -7.08
CA ALA A 91 9.49 -23.64 -6.04
C ALA A 91 9.70 -22.22 -5.46
N THR A 92 10.06 -21.28 -6.34
CA THR A 92 10.09 -19.82 -6.15
C THR A 92 8.68 -19.21 -6.26
N ASP A 93 8.50 -17.92 -5.97
CA ASP A 93 7.18 -17.27 -6.04
C ASP A 93 6.52 -17.40 -7.42
N CYS A 94 5.19 -17.36 -7.47
CA CYS A 94 4.39 -17.65 -8.67
C CYS A 94 4.21 -16.45 -9.62
N ASP A 95 5.25 -15.63 -9.76
CA ASP A 95 5.26 -14.42 -10.59
C ASP A 95 6.49 -14.33 -11.53
N ARG A 96 6.62 -13.20 -12.25
CA ARG A 96 7.75 -12.92 -13.17
C ARG A 96 9.11 -13.02 -12.47
N GLU A 97 9.23 -12.51 -11.25
CA GLU A 97 10.52 -12.41 -10.54
C GLU A 97 10.92 -13.76 -9.95
N GLY A 98 9.96 -14.48 -9.35
CA GLY A 98 10.20 -15.85 -8.88
C GLY A 98 10.59 -16.79 -10.03
N GLN A 99 9.98 -16.64 -11.22
CA GLN A 99 10.40 -17.41 -12.41
C GLN A 99 11.83 -17.04 -12.87
N LEU A 100 12.18 -15.75 -12.89
CA LEU A 100 13.52 -15.26 -13.20
C LEU A 100 14.57 -15.85 -12.25
N ILE A 101 14.40 -15.67 -10.93
CA ILE A 101 15.32 -16.16 -9.89
C ILE A 101 15.60 -17.66 -10.03
N GLY A 102 14.56 -18.47 -10.29
CA GLY A 102 14.71 -19.91 -10.44
C GLY A 102 15.43 -20.32 -11.73
N GLN A 103 15.03 -19.75 -12.87
CA GLN A 103 15.52 -20.14 -14.20
C GLN A 103 16.91 -19.57 -14.52
N GLU A 104 17.20 -18.33 -14.13
CA GLU A 104 18.46 -17.64 -14.41
C GLU A 104 19.67 -18.38 -13.79
N ILE A 105 19.48 -18.97 -12.60
CA ILE A 105 20.47 -19.85 -11.94
C ILE A 105 20.77 -21.09 -12.80
N LEU A 106 19.75 -21.73 -13.35
CA LEU A 106 19.91 -22.94 -14.18
C LEU A 106 20.61 -22.63 -15.51
N GLU A 107 20.27 -21.49 -16.13
CA GLU A 107 20.89 -21.07 -17.38
C GLU A 107 22.34 -20.62 -17.18
N HIS A 108 22.65 -19.85 -16.13
CA HIS A 108 24.01 -19.44 -15.79
C HIS A 108 24.95 -20.61 -15.47
N ILE A 109 24.43 -21.66 -14.82
CA ILE A 109 25.18 -22.87 -14.48
C ILE A 109 25.24 -23.85 -15.67
N GLY A 110 24.46 -23.62 -16.72
CA GLY A 110 24.41 -24.47 -17.92
C GLY A 110 23.71 -25.82 -17.68
N TYR A 111 22.73 -25.87 -16.76
CA TYR A 111 22.01 -27.11 -16.45
C TYR A 111 21.24 -27.65 -17.67
N ARG A 112 21.17 -28.98 -17.81
CA ARG A 112 20.53 -29.69 -18.94
C ARG A 112 19.63 -30.87 -18.51
N GLY A 113 19.49 -31.11 -17.21
CA GLY A 113 18.54 -32.11 -16.70
C GLY A 113 17.09 -31.61 -16.76
N LYS A 114 16.16 -32.44 -16.30
CA LYS A 114 14.73 -32.17 -16.38
C LYS A 114 14.32 -31.05 -15.42
N VAL A 115 13.47 -30.12 -15.84
CA VAL A 115 12.99 -29.02 -14.97
C VAL A 115 11.47 -29.03 -14.86
N ARG A 116 10.96 -29.07 -13.63
CA ARG A 116 9.54 -28.93 -13.28
C ARG A 116 9.28 -27.68 -12.45
N ARG A 117 8.04 -27.19 -12.48
CA ARG A 117 7.57 -26.03 -11.71
C ARG A 117 6.51 -26.43 -10.69
N ALA A 118 6.73 -26.09 -9.43
CA ALA A 118 5.70 -26.03 -8.41
C ALA A 118 5.04 -24.64 -8.45
N LEU A 119 3.71 -24.60 -8.43
CA LEU A 119 2.91 -23.38 -8.42
C LEU A 119 1.97 -23.39 -7.22
N PHE A 120 2.14 -22.45 -6.30
CA PHE A 120 1.33 -22.27 -5.10
C PHE A 120 1.21 -20.79 -4.74
N THR A 121 0.04 -20.38 -4.25
CA THR A 121 -0.27 -19.02 -3.76
C THR A 121 -0.35 -18.94 -2.23
N ALA A 122 -0.28 -20.08 -1.55
CA ALA A 122 -0.21 -20.21 -0.10
C ALA A 122 0.85 -21.24 0.28
N GLN A 123 1.43 -21.09 1.48
CA GLN A 123 2.52 -21.93 2.01
C GLN A 123 2.04 -22.86 3.13
N ASP A 124 0.73 -23.10 3.24
CA ASP A 124 0.18 -24.09 4.16
C ASP A 124 0.48 -25.53 3.70
N PRO A 125 0.51 -26.51 4.62
CA PRO A 125 0.90 -27.87 4.25
C PRO A 125 -0.02 -28.57 3.24
N LYS A 126 -1.29 -28.17 3.10
CA LYS A 126 -2.20 -28.74 2.10
C LYS A 126 -1.87 -28.16 0.72
N THR A 127 -1.85 -26.84 0.56
CA THR A 127 -1.53 -26.19 -0.73
C THR A 127 -0.16 -26.62 -1.25
N LEU A 128 0.85 -26.75 -0.37
CA LEU A 128 2.18 -27.23 -0.76
C LEU A 128 2.17 -28.68 -1.26
N ARG A 129 1.42 -29.59 -0.61
CA ARG A 129 1.23 -30.98 -1.10
C ARG A 129 0.46 -31.01 -2.42
N ASP A 130 -0.63 -30.25 -2.52
CA ASP A 130 -1.50 -30.19 -3.70
C ASP A 130 -0.79 -29.55 -4.91
N ALA A 131 0.23 -28.71 -4.70
CA ALA A 131 1.10 -28.17 -5.74
C ALA A 131 2.16 -29.19 -6.20
N PHE A 132 2.80 -29.90 -5.25
CA PHE A 132 3.81 -30.93 -5.57
C PHE A 132 3.21 -32.21 -6.17
N ALA A 133 1.92 -32.48 -5.94
CA ALA A 133 1.16 -33.50 -6.67
C ALA A 133 0.86 -33.11 -8.13
N ARG A 134 0.96 -31.82 -8.49
CA ARG A 134 0.55 -31.26 -9.80
C ARG A 134 1.65 -30.42 -10.47
N LEU A 135 2.90 -30.87 -10.32
CA LEU A 135 4.10 -30.24 -10.89
C LEU A 135 4.02 -30.17 -12.43
N LYS A 136 4.18 -28.97 -13.00
CA LYS A 136 4.15 -28.73 -14.46
C LYS A 136 5.55 -28.85 -15.08
N PRO A 137 5.67 -29.12 -16.40
CA PRO A 137 6.90 -28.87 -17.15
C PRO A 137 7.27 -27.38 -17.07
N ASN A 138 8.52 -27.05 -16.76
CA ASN A 138 8.93 -25.65 -16.58
C ASN A 138 8.91 -24.84 -17.89
N ASP A 139 9.01 -25.49 -19.06
CA ASP A 139 8.95 -24.83 -20.37
C ASP A 139 7.62 -24.11 -20.61
N SER A 140 6.54 -24.54 -19.94
CA SER A 140 5.25 -23.81 -19.93
C SER A 140 5.31 -22.42 -19.28
N MET A 141 6.39 -22.11 -18.56
CA MET A 141 6.68 -20.81 -17.96
C MET A 141 7.62 -19.95 -18.82
N ARG A 142 8.07 -20.42 -19.99
CA ARG A 142 9.06 -19.75 -20.83
C ARG A 142 8.68 -18.30 -21.21
N PRO A 143 7.44 -17.97 -21.63
CA PRO A 143 7.05 -16.57 -21.90
C PRO A 143 7.07 -15.67 -20.66
N LEU A 144 6.83 -16.24 -19.46
CA LEU A 144 6.91 -15.51 -18.19
C LEU A 144 8.37 -15.20 -17.82
N TYR A 145 9.29 -16.13 -18.08
CA TYR A 145 10.72 -15.91 -17.94
C TYR A 145 11.24 -14.86 -18.93
N GLU A 146 10.91 -14.98 -20.22
CA GLU A 146 11.35 -14.04 -21.25
C GLU A 146 10.86 -12.61 -21.01
N ALA A 147 9.64 -12.43 -20.51
CA ALA A 147 9.15 -11.13 -20.06
C ALA A 147 9.93 -10.58 -18.85
N ALA A 148 10.37 -11.45 -17.92
CA ALA A 148 11.18 -11.02 -16.79
C ALA A 148 12.62 -10.65 -17.21
N VAL A 149 13.22 -11.41 -18.12
CA VAL A 149 14.52 -11.08 -18.76
C VAL A 149 14.42 -9.77 -19.52
N ALA A 150 13.38 -9.58 -20.36
CA ALA A 150 13.16 -8.32 -21.06
C ALA A 150 13.05 -7.14 -20.11
N ARG A 151 12.31 -7.28 -19.00
CA ARG A 151 12.22 -6.26 -17.94
C ARG A 151 13.60 -5.93 -17.37
N GLN A 152 14.36 -6.93 -16.95
CA GLN A 152 15.67 -6.80 -16.31
C GLN A 152 16.70 -6.11 -17.24
N GLN A 153 16.76 -6.56 -18.49
CA GLN A 153 17.65 -6.02 -19.53
C GLN A 153 17.27 -4.59 -19.92
N ALA A 154 15.99 -4.33 -20.16
CA ALA A 154 15.48 -3.01 -20.52
C ALA A 154 15.63 -1.99 -19.38
N ASP A 155 15.33 -2.39 -18.13
CA ASP A 155 15.61 -1.56 -16.94
C ASP A 155 17.12 -1.24 -16.85
N GLN A 156 18.02 -2.17 -17.14
CA GLN A 156 19.46 -1.88 -17.11
C GLN A 156 19.89 -0.90 -18.22
N ILE A 157 19.59 -1.20 -19.49
CA ILE A 157 19.96 -0.37 -20.65
C ILE A 157 19.44 1.06 -20.46
N TYR A 158 18.16 1.21 -20.18
CA TYR A 158 17.48 2.51 -20.08
C TYR A 158 17.98 3.31 -18.86
N ASN A 159 17.92 2.72 -17.66
CA ASN A 159 18.21 3.45 -16.44
C ASN A 159 19.69 3.83 -16.35
N LEU A 160 20.63 2.98 -16.80
CA LEU A 160 22.06 3.32 -16.79
C LEU A 160 22.41 4.35 -17.87
N SER A 161 21.98 4.16 -19.13
CA SER A 161 22.30 5.10 -20.24
C SER A 161 21.82 6.52 -19.94
N LEU A 162 20.60 6.65 -19.41
CA LEU A 162 20.02 7.95 -19.06
C LEU A 162 20.57 8.52 -17.77
N THR A 163 20.88 7.69 -16.76
CA THR A 163 21.58 8.15 -15.54
C THR A 163 22.96 8.70 -15.87
N ARG A 164 23.74 8.01 -16.72
CA ARG A 164 25.04 8.51 -17.18
C ARG A 164 24.88 9.79 -17.99
N THR A 165 23.96 9.81 -18.95
CA THR A 165 23.74 10.99 -19.81
C THR A 165 23.29 12.22 -19.03
N ALA A 166 22.32 12.09 -18.13
CA ALA A 166 21.88 13.19 -17.27
C ALA A 166 23.01 13.65 -16.34
N THR A 167 23.72 12.71 -15.69
CA THR A 167 24.88 13.05 -14.83
C THR A 167 26.00 13.75 -15.61
N LYS A 168 26.25 13.37 -16.86
CA LYS A 168 27.30 13.93 -17.73
C LYS A 168 26.94 15.24 -18.40
N THR A 169 25.66 15.55 -18.53
CA THR A 169 25.15 16.72 -19.29
C THR A 169 24.61 17.81 -18.37
N LEU A 170 23.89 17.43 -17.32
CA LEU A 170 23.15 18.36 -16.48
C LEU A 170 23.90 18.77 -15.21
N LEU A 171 24.83 17.97 -14.68
CA LEU A 171 25.62 18.41 -13.51
C LEU A 171 26.62 19.50 -13.90
N ALA A 172 26.71 20.53 -13.05
CA ALA A 172 27.74 21.55 -13.18
C ALA A 172 29.17 20.94 -13.05
N PRO A 173 30.16 21.41 -13.84
CA PRO A 173 31.54 20.96 -13.73
C PRO A 173 32.09 21.08 -12.29
N GLY A 174 32.64 19.99 -11.78
CA GLY A 174 33.17 19.91 -10.41
C GLY A 174 32.16 19.46 -9.35
N THR A 175 30.84 19.59 -9.58
CA THR A 175 29.82 19.06 -8.67
C THR A 175 29.90 17.54 -8.60
N ARG A 176 30.04 17.01 -7.37
CA ARG A 176 30.05 15.55 -7.14
C ARG A 176 28.64 15.04 -6.85
N GLY A 177 28.17 14.14 -7.71
CA GLY A 177 26.90 13.44 -7.52
C GLY A 177 26.55 12.55 -8.72
N VAL A 178 25.34 12.03 -8.72
CA VAL A 178 24.76 11.24 -9.82
C VAL A 178 23.30 11.63 -9.94
N ILE A 179 22.86 12.04 -11.12
CA ILE A 179 21.44 12.26 -11.44
C ILE A 179 20.87 10.92 -11.90
N GLY A 180 20.19 10.22 -10.99
CA GLY A 180 19.56 8.94 -11.30
C GLY A 180 18.27 9.16 -12.09
N ILE A 181 18.19 8.55 -13.26
CA ILE A 181 17.00 8.55 -14.11
C ILE A 181 16.42 7.13 -14.14
N GLY A 182 15.10 7.00 -14.12
CA GLY A 182 14.44 5.72 -14.40
C GLY A 182 12.94 5.70 -14.16
N ARG A 183 12.25 4.74 -14.78
CA ARG A 183 10.78 4.70 -14.95
C ARG A 183 9.93 4.77 -13.66
N VAL A 184 10.50 4.42 -12.50
CA VAL A 184 9.85 4.61 -11.19
C VAL A 184 10.41 5.83 -10.46
N LYS A 185 11.74 6.02 -10.48
CA LYS A 185 12.43 7.10 -9.74
C LYS A 185 12.00 8.49 -10.22
N THR A 186 12.02 8.71 -11.53
CA THR A 186 11.78 10.05 -12.08
C THR A 186 10.31 10.49 -11.97
N PRO A 187 9.30 9.64 -12.25
CA PRO A 187 7.91 9.98 -11.95
C PRO A 187 7.61 10.14 -10.45
N THR A 188 8.36 9.48 -9.56
CA THR A 188 8.21 9.66 -8.11
C THR A 188 8.69 11.05 -7.67
N LEU A 189 9.79 11.57 -8.24
CA LEU A 189 10.21 12.96 -8.07
C LEU A 189 9.15 13.92 -8.66
N ALA A 190 8.62 13.60 -9.84
CA ALA A 190 7.59 14.40 -10.50
C ALA A 190 6.32 14.57 -9.66
N ILE A 191 5.80 13.49 -9.05
CA ILE A 191 4.63 13.54 -8.14
C ILE A 191 4.85 14.54 -7.00
N VAL A 192 6.04 14.56 -6.38
CA VAL A 192 6.36 15.51 -5.30
C VAL A 192 6.54 16.94 -5.82
N CYS A 193 7.18 17.11 -6.99
CA CYS A 193 7.36 18.43 -7.61
C CYS A 193 6.03 19.05 -8.08
N LEU A 194 5.12 18.23 -8.62
CA LEU A 194 3.77 18.66 -9.00
C LEU A 194 2.97 19.13 -7.78
N ARG A 195 2.99 18.40 -6.66
CA ARG A 195 2.37 18.85 -5.39
C ARG A 195 2.98 20.13 -4.85
N GLU A 196 4.29 20.29 -4.88
CA GLU A 196 4.91 21.54 -4.42
C GLU A 196 4.61 22.73 -5.36
N LEU A 197 4.50 22.52 -6.67
CA LEU A 197 4.04 23.55 -7.62
C LEU A 197 2.54 23.87 -7.44
N GLU A 198 1.70 22.86 -7.19
CA GLU A 198 0.29 23.01 -6.83
C GLU A 198 0.15 23.89 -5.58
N ILE A 199 0.97 23.67 -4.55
CA ILE A 199 1.04 24.48 -3.32
C ILE A 199 1.56 25.91 -3.60
N ARG A 200 2.65 26.07 -4.37
CA ARG A 200 3.26 27.40 -4.63
C ARG A 200 2.43 28.30 -5.53
N ASN A 201 1.72 27.72 -6.50
CA ASN A 201 0.87 28.46 -7.43
C ASN A 201 -0.56 28.64 -6.89
N PHE A 202 -0.89 28.03 -5.75
CA PHE A 202 -2.19 28.16 -5.11
C PHE A 202 -2.44 29.61 -4.68
N LYS A 203 -3.53 30.19 -5.15
CA LYS A 203 -4.04 31.48 -4.68
C LYS A 203 -5.20 31.19 -3.73
N PRO A 204 -5.06 31.40 -2.41
CA PRO A 204 -6.16 31.19 -1.47
C PRO A 204 -7.30 32.14 -1.80
N GLU A 205 -8.48 31.58 -2.04
CA GLU A 205 -9.71 32.32 -2.26
C GLU A 205 -10.46 32.44 -0.94
N ASP A 206 -10.89 33.64 -0.61
CA ASP A 206 -11.78 33.87 0.52
C ASP A 206 -13.20 33.50 0.11
N TYR A 207 -13.94 32.85 1.01
CA TYR A 207 -15.31 32.42 0.77
C TYR A 207 -16.11 32.38 2.08
N PHE A 208 -17.42 32.51 1.97
CA PHE A 208 -18.31 32.66 3.12
C PHE A 208 -19.23 31.45 3.28
N GLU A 209 -19.44 31.06 4.53
CA GLU A 209 -20.50 30.15 4.95
C GLU A 209 -21.31 30.87 6.05
N ILE A 210 -22.61 30.61 6.14
CA ILE A 210 -23.47 31.22 7.17
C ILE A 210 -23.88 30.14 8.17
N VAL A 211 -23.67 30.37 9.47
CA VAL A 211 -24.14 29.51 10.55
C VAL A 211 -25.22 30.23 11.32
N ALA A 212 -26.34 29.57 11.60
CA ALA A 212 -27.40 30.09 12.46
C ALA A 212 -27.80 29.04 13.50
N THR A 213 -28.22 29.51 14.67
CA THR A 213 -28.77 28.66 15.73
C THR A 213 -30.25 28.44 15.44
N ALA A 214 -30.62 27.19 15.13
CA ALA A 214 -32.00 26.78 14.98
C ALA A 214 -32.55 26.31 16.33
N THR A 215 -33.68 26.88 16.74
CA THR A 215 -34.39 26.53 17.98
C THR A 215 -35.74 25.89 17.65
N VAL A 216 -36.02 24.77 18.31
CA VAL A 216 -37.22 23.92 18.21
C VAL A 216 -37.80 23.68 19.61
N ALA A 217 -38.86 22.87 19.75
CA ALA A 217 -39.47 22.60 21.06
C ALA A 217 -38.50 21.87 22.03
N GLU A 218 -37.75 20.89 21.52
CA GLU A 218 -36.84 20.01 22.28
C GLU A 218 -35.39 20.57 22.39
N GLY A 219 -35.15 21.84 22.05
CA GLY A 219 -33.86 22.51 22.24
C GLY A 219 -33.34 23.29 21.02
N SER A 220 -32.01 23.39 20.89
CA SER A 220 -31.35 24.21 19.86
C SER A 220 -30.09 23.56 19.29
N PHE A 221 -29.81 23.76 18.00
CA PHE A 221 -28.68 23.19 17.28
C PHE A 221 -28.16 24.12 16.18
N GLN A 222 -26.96 23.86 15.65
CA GLN A 222 -26.38 24.70 14.58
C GLN A 222 -26.76 24.18 13.19
N MET A 223 -27.35 25.06 12.38
CA MET A 223 -27.54 24.87 10.94
C MET A 223 -26.57 25.75 10.15
N ARG A 224 -26.06 25.23 9.04
CA ARG A 224 -25.05 25.87 8.20
C ARG A 224 -25.52 25.94 6.75
N HIS A 225 -25.43 27.11 6.14
CA HIS A 225 -25.48 27.28 4.69
C HIS A 225 -24.04 27.32 4.15
N ALA A 226 -23.59 26.16 3.67
CA ALA A 226 -22.31 25.97 3.00
C ALA A 226 -22.53 25.27 1.64
N PRO A 227 -22.48 26.01 0.52
CA PRO A 227 -22.57 25.43 -0.82
C PRO A 227 -21.40 24.50 -1.14
N ALA A 228 -21.58 23.65 -2.17
CA ALA A 228 -20.51 22.80 -2.68
C ALA A 228 -19.31 23.63 -3.18
N PRO A 229 -18.07 23.08 -3.25
CA PRO A 229 -16.87 23.86 -3.57
C PRO A 229 -16.91 24.71 -4.85
N LYS A 230 -17.70 24.29 -5.86
CA LYS A 230 -17.94 25.02 -7.11
C LYS A 230 -18.94 26.19 -7.00
N ASP A 231 -19.80 26.17 -5.98
CA ASP A 231 -20.92 27.11 -5.76
C ASP A 231 -20.68 28.01 -4.54
N ARG A 232 -19.45 28.03 -3.99
CA ARG A 232 -19.05 28.79 -2.80
C ARG A 232 -19.38 30.28 -2.94
N ILE A 233 -19.91 30.86 -1.87
CA ILE A 233 -20.22 32.30 -1.81
C ILE A 233 -18.90 33.08 -1.71
N LYS A 234 -18.53 33.81 -2.76
CA LYS A 234 -17.33 34.66 -2.81
C LYS A 234 -17.60 36.14 -2.49
N ASP A 235 -18.85 36.58 -2.62
CA ASP A 235 -19.27 37.93 -2.26
C ASP A 235 -19.74 37.99 -0.80
N ARG A 236 -19.18 38.93 -0.05
CA ARG A 236 -19.56 39.19 1.34
C ARG A 236 -20.95 39.83 1.45
N ALA A 237 -21.34 40.70 0.51
CA ALA A 237 -22.65 41.35 0.57
C ALA A 237 -23.80 40.34 0.37
N ALA A 238 -23.63 39.37 -0.53
CA ALA A 238 -24.51 38.21 -0.67
C ALA A 238 -24.55 37.34 0.60
N ALA A 239 -23.40 37.06 1.22
CA ALA A 239 -23.34 36.30 2.47
C ALA A 239 -24.08 37.00 3.62
N GLU A 240 -23.89 38.31 3.77
CA GLU A 240 -24.59 39.12 4.76
C GLU A 240 -26.08 39.31 4.43
N ALA A 241 -26.48 39.28 3.15
CA ALA A 241 -27.88 39.26 2.75
C ALA A 241 -28.56 37.93 3.13
N ILE A 242 -27.86 36.80 2.97
CA ILE A 242 -28.33 35.48 3.45
C ILE A 242 -28.43 35.48 4.98
N ALA A 243 -27.46 36.05 5.69
CA ALA A 243 -27.51 36.16 7.15
C ALA A 243 -28.69 37.03 7.64
N ARG A 244 -28.91 38.20 7.03
CA ARG A 244 -30.06 39.07 7.35
C ARG A 244 -31.41 38.40 7.04
N ALA A 245 -31.50 37.61 5.99
CA ALA A 245 -32.72 36.86 5.65
C ALA A 245 -32.95 35.63 6.55
N ALA A 246 -31.89 35.10 7.15
CA ALA A 246 -31.94 34.02 8.13
C ALA A 246 -32.24 34.52 9.56
N ASP A 247 -31.96 35.79 9.88
CA ASP A 247 -32.22 36.32 11.22
C ASP A 247 -33.71 36.32 11.54
N ASN A 248 -34.06 35.78 12.71
CA ASN A 248 -35.44 35.57 13.16
C ASN A 248 -36.34 34.78 12.18
N HIS A 249 -35.77 34.13 11.14
CA HIS A 249 -36.54 33.38 10.15
C HIS A 249 -37.23 32.17 10.80
N ARG A 250 -38.53 32.00 10.52
CA ARG A 250 -39.32 30.85 10.96
C ARG A 250 -39.83 30.06 9.77
N GLY A 251 -39.64 28.74 9.81
CA GLY A 251 -40.06 27.83 8.77
C GLY A 251 -40.12 26.37 9.25
N PRO A 252 -40.79 25.49 8.49
CA PRO A 252 -40.77 24.06 8.77
C PRO A 252 -39.40 23.46 8.44
N LEU A 253 -38.91 22.57 9.31
CA LEU A 253 -37.77 21.72 9.02
C LEU A 253 -38.18 20.58 8.09
N THR A 254 -37.37 20.29 7.07
CA THR A 254 -37.37 18.98 6.41
C THR A 254 -36.38 18.08 7.15
N VAL A 255 -36.83 16.96 7.68
CA VAL A 255 -36.08 16.06 8.57
C VAL A 255 -36.07 14.65 8.00
N THR A 256 -34.90 14.13 7.64
CA THR A 256 -34.72 12.76 7.16
C THR A 256 -33.88 11.97 8.16
N VAL A 257 -34.48 10.94 8.77
CA VAL A 257 -33.81 10.05 9.73
C VAL A 257 -33.51 8.71 9.05
N GLU A 258 -32.23 8.34 8.96
CA GLU A 258 -31.77 7.11 8.33
C GLU A 258 -30.90 6.29 9.29
N GLU A 259 -31.17 4.99 9.44
CA GLU A 259 -30.24 4.08 10.12
C GLU A 259 -29.21 3.54 9.12
N LYS A 260 -27.95 3.92 9.31
CA LYS A 260 -26.85 3.63 8.40
C LYS A 260 -25.85 2.66 9.03
N ARG A 261 -25.27 1.82 8.18
CA ARG A 261 -24.22 0.87 8.54
C ARG A 261 -22.92 1.20 7.82
N GLN A 262 -21.81 1.11 8.52
CA GLN A 262 -20.47 1.24 7.97
C GLN A 262 -19.68 -0.04 8.23
N ALA A 263 -19.39 -0.79 7.17
CA ALA A 263 -18.55 -1.98 7.23
C ALA A 263 -17.10 -1.65 7.65
N PRO A 264 -16.38 -2.60 8.30
CA PRO A 264 -15.01 -2.37 8.74
C PRO A 264 -14.04 -2.10 7.59
N PRO A 265 -12.97 -1.31 7.82
CA PRO A 265 -11.88 -1.13 6.87
C PRO A 265 -11.30 -2.47 6.39
N LYS A 266 -10.75 -2.49 5.16
CA LYS A 266 -9.99 -3.62 4.65
C LYS A 266 -8.69 -3.81 5.45
N LEU A 267 -8.25 -5.06 5.60
CA LEU A 267 -6.96 -5.43 6.19
C LEU A 267 -5.79 -4.73 5.49
N TYR A 268 -4.61 -4.71 6.11
CA TYR A 268 -3.46 -3.99 5.56
C TYR A 268 -2.68 -4.79 4.50
N ASP A 269 -2.29 -4.07 3.45
CA ASP A 269 -1.12 -4.36 2.60
C ASP A 269 0.08 -3.52 3.09
N LEU A 270 1.30 -3.78 2.59
CA LEU A 270 2.48 -2.99 3.00
C LEU A 270 2.31 -1.47 2.76
N PRO A 271 1.78 -1.00 1.62
CA PRO A 271 1.51 0.42 1.40
C PRO A 271 0.58 1.05 2.44
N SER A 272 -0.51 0.37 2.83
CA SER A 272 -1.44 0.91 3.84
C SER A 272 -0.89 0.82 5.26
N LEU A 273 -0.03 -0.17 5.59
CA LEU A 273 0.79 -0.09 6.82
C LEU A 273 1.69 1.15 6.81
N GLN A 274 2.46 1.36 5.74
CA GLN A 274 3.39 2.49 5.60
C GLN A 274 2.67 3.84 5.69
N LYS A 275 1.51 3.97 5.05
CA LYS A 275 0.62 5.14 5.15
C LYS A 275 0.15 5.36 6.60
N THR A 276 -0.41 4.34 7.25
CA THR A 276 -0.94 4.47 8.62
C THR A 276 0.16 4.75 9.64
N CYS A 277 1.33 4.10 9.56
CA CYS A 277 2.46 4.36 10.44
C CYS A 277 3.09 5.75 10.21
N GLY A 278 3.18 6.19 8.95
CA GLY A 278 3.62 7.55 8.61
C GLY A 278 2.66 8.65 9.07
N GLN A 279 1.35 8.38 9.08
CA GLN A 279 0.33 9.29 9.62
C GLN A 279 0.31 9.31 11.16
N ARG A 280 0.31 8.15 11.82
CA ARG A 280 0.17 8.04 13.28
C ARG A 280 1.46 8.31 14.06
N TRP A 281 2.61 7.89 13.53
CA TRP A 281 3.89 7.85 14.27
C TRP A 281 5.04 8.55 13.54
N GLY A 282 4.80 9.15 12.37
CA GLY A 282 5.83 9.81 11.57
C GLY A 282 6.91 8.87 11.03
N TRP A 283 6.63 7.56 10.96
CA TRP A 283 7.61 6.58 10.51
C TRP A 283 7.91 6.71 9.01
N THR A 284 9.17 6.45 8.64
CA THR A 284 9.59 6.28 7.25
C THR A 284 9.03 4.97 6.67
N ALA A 285 8.94 4.90 5.34
CA ALA A 285 8.50 3.69 4.65
C ALA A 285 9.43 2.50 4.94
N ASP A 286 10.74 2.76 5.02
CA ASP A 286 11.78 1.82 5.45
C ASP A 286 11.58 1.34 6.90
N ARG A 287 11.31 2.24 7.87
CA ARG A 287 11.13 1.86 9.30
C ARG A 287 9.92 0.95 9.48
N THR A 288 8.81 1.26 8.82
CA THR A 288 7.61 0.42 8.88
C THR A 288 7.90 -0.99 8.34
N LEU A 289 8.61 -1.08 7.22
CA LEU A 289 9.00 -2.38 6.65
C LEU A 289 9.99 -3.13 7.55
N ALA A 290 10.97 -2.47 8.14
CA ALA A 290 11.94 -3.10 9.05
C ALA A 290 11.26 -3.69 10.29
N VAL A 291 10.39 -2.94 10.96
CA VAL A 291 9.63 -3.41 12.14
C VAL A 291 8.66 -4.54 11.75
N ALA A 292 8.07 -4.49 10.56
CA ALA A 292 7.22 -5.56 10.05
C ALA A 292 8.02 -6.84 9.69
N GLN A 293 9.23 -6.70 9.14
CA GLN A 293 10.14 -7.81 8.86
C GLN A 293 10.53 -8.53 10.16
N GLU A 294 10.98 -7.78 11.17
CA GLU A 294 11.26 -8.32 12.51
C GLU A 294 10.09 -9.10 13.11
N LEU A 295 8.85 -8.60 13.00
CA LEU A 295 7.66 -9.32 13.46
C LEU A 295 7.39 -10.63 12.67
N TYR A 296 7.86 -10.76 11.43
CA TYR A 296 7.61 -11.91 10.55
C TYR A 296 8.69 -13.00 10.61
N ASP A 297 9.97 -12.64 10.58
CA ASP A 297 11.09 -13.60 10.55
C ASP A 297 12.20 -13.37 11.58
N GLY A 298 12.14 -12.30 12.37
CA GLY A 298 13.04 -12.09 13.51
C GLY A 298 12.96 -13.24 14.53
N ASP A 299 14.09 -13.51 15.20
CA ASP A 299 14.22 -14.72 16.03
C ASP A 299 13.24 -14.73 17.22
N GLY A 300 12.61 -15.88 17.46
CA GLY A 300 11.54 -16.06 18.42
C GLY A 300 10.24 -15.27 18.15
N LYS A 301 10.16 -14.43 17.11
CA LYS A 301 8.99 -13.58 16.82
C LYS A 301 7.95 -14.33 15.99
N LYS A 302 7.97 -14.23 14.65
CA LYS A 302 7.02 -14.90 13.72
C LYS A 302 5.53 -14.62 13.99
N LEU A 303 5.24 -13.43 14.52
CA LEU A 303 3.93 -13.01 15.01
C LEU A 303 2.95 -12.59 13.92
N ILE A 304 3.41 -12.19 12.74
CA ILE A 304 2.57 -11.75 11.62
C ILE A 304 2.85 -12.55 10.35
N THR A 305 1.93 -12.48 9.39
CA THR A 305 2.10 -13.01 8.03
C THR A 305 2.98 -12.08 7.17
N TYR A 306 3.35 -12.53 5.96
CA TYR A 306 4.43 -11.92 5.18
C TYR A 306 4.23 -10.40 4.96
N PRO A 307 5.17 -9.55 5.42
CA PRO A 307 4.92 -8.12 5.61
C PRO A 307 5.01 -7.32 4.32
N ARG A 308 5.50 -7.90 3.22
CA ARG A 308 5.55 -7.28 1.88
C ARG A 308 4.32 -7.66 1.04
N ALA A 309 3.20 -7.92 1.69
CA ALA A 309 1.91 -8.22 1.08
C ALA A 309 1.42 -7.08 0.17
N GLU A 310 0.75 -7.46 -0.92
CA GLU A 310 0.13 -6.54 -1.89
C GLU A 310 -1.39 -6.66 -1.99
N ALA A 311 -2.00 -7.49 -1.15
CA ALA A 311 -3.45 -7.71 -1.11
C ALA A 311 -4.01 -7.27 0.24
N ARG A 312 -5.28 -6.88 0.24
CA ARG A 312 -6.04 -6.44 1.42
C ARG A 312 -7.17 -7.41 1.79
N TYR A 313 -6.99 -8.68 1.39
CA TYR A 313 -7.92 -9.79 1.51
C TYR A 313 -7.21 -11.04 2.07
N LEU A 314 -8.00 -12.01 2.52
CA LEU A 314 -7.59 -13.36 2.92
C LEU A 314 -8.25 -14.42 2.02
N SER A 315 -7.72 -15.64 2.01
CA SER A 315 -8.36 -16.77 1.33
C SER A 315 -9.59 -17.23 2.11
N GLU A 316 -10.63 -17.72 1.43
CA GLU A 316 -11.82 -18.26 2.11
C GLU A 316 -11.51 -19.54 2.90
N ASN A 317 -10.40 -20.23 2.60
CA ASN A 317 -9.91 -21.34 3.43
C ASN A 317 -9.49 -20.88 4.84
N GLN A 318 -9.04 -19.62 5.00
CA GLN A 318 -8.59 -19.05 6.28
C GLN A 318 -9.75 -18.66 7.21
N ILE A 319 -11.01 -18.89 6.79
CA ILE A 319 -12.19 -18.68 7.64
C ILE A 319 -12.17 -19.66 8.83
N GLY A 320 -11.59 -20.85 8.67
CA GLY A 320 -11.41 -21.83 9.75
C GLY A 320 -10.48 -21.36 10.88
N ASP A 321 -9.53 -20.47 10.57
CA ASP A 321 -8.56 -19.95 11.56
C ASP A 321 -9.16 -18.88 12.48
N VAL A 322 -10.29 -18.27 12.10
CA VAL A 322 -10.87 -17.09 12.76
C VAL A 322 -11.19 -17.33 14.24
N PRO A 323 -11.84 -18.44 14.66
CA PRO A 323 -12.13 -18.68 16.07
C PRO A 323 -10.86 -18.80 16.93
N ALA A 324 -9.80 -19.41 16.38
CA ALA A 324 -8.52 -19.57 17.07
C ALA A 324 -7.81 -18.22 17.22
N ILE A 325 -7.67 -17.45 16.12
CA ILE A 325 -7.00 -16.13 16.15
C ILE A 325 -7.77 -15.17 17.06
N VAL A 326 -9.10 -15.09 16.95
CA VAL A 326 -9.92 -14.23 17.83
C VAL A 326 -9.78 -14.66 19.29
N GLY A 327 -9.93 -15.96 19.60
CA GLY A 327 -9.85 -16.49 20.96
C GLY A 327 -8.47 -16.41 21.61
N ALA A 328 -7.40 -16.31 20.83
CA ALA A 328 -6.06 -16.02 21.33
C ALA A 328 -5.84 -14.51 21.55
N LEU A 329 -6.29 -13.66 20.62
CA LEU A 329 -6.14 -12.21 20.73
C LEU A 329 -6.96 -11.61 21.89
N THR A 330 -8.19 -12.08 22.14
CA THR A 330 -9.03 -11.56 23.22
C THR A 330 -8.55 -11.94 24.63
N ARG A 331 -7.63 -12.91 24.77
CA ARG A 331 -6.93 -13.16 26.04
C ARG A 331 -5.96 -12.03 26.40
N LEU A 332 -5.40 -11.36 25.40
CA LEU A 332 -4.48 -10.24 25.61
C LEU A 332 -5.24 -9.07 26.25
N ARG A 333 -4.74 -8.57 27.39
CA ARG A 333 -5.35 -7.45 28.15
C ARG A 333 -5.68 -6.22 27.29
N GLY A 334 -4.95 -5.99 26.20
CA GLY A 334 -5.19 -4.90 25.25
C GLY A 334 -6.45 -5.05 24.38
N PHE A 335 -7.04 -6.25 24.30
CA PHE A 335 -8.19 -6.58 23.45
C PHE A 335 -9.34 -7.29 24.20
N ALA A 336 -9.13 -7.72 25.45
CA ALA A 336 -10.13 -8.41 26.28
C ALA A 336 -11.44 -7.64 26.57
N HIS A 337 -11.52 -6.36 26.17
CA HIS A 337 -12.72 -5.52 26.28
C HIS A 337 -13.58 -5.51 25.00
N LEU A 338 -13.16 -6.22 23.95
CA LEU A 338 -13.85 -6.24 22.66
C LEU A 338 -14.82 -7.42 22.58
N ASP A 339 -16.10 -7.15 22.36
CA ASP A 339 -17.05 -8.20 21.98
C ASP A 339 -16.78 -8.65 20.54
N VAL A 340 -16.14 -9.81 20.44
CA VAL A 340 -15.91 -10.56 19.20
C VAL A 340 -16.37 -12.02 19.38
N ALA A 341 -17.29 -12.27 20.32
CA ALA A 341 -17.74 -13.63 20.68
C ALA A 341 -18.50 -14.34 19.54
N ARG A 342 -18.98 -13.58 18.54
CA ARG A 342 -19.59 -14.08 17.31
C ARG A 342 -18.96 -13.39 16.09
N PRO A 343 -17.82 -13.91 15.55
CA PRO A 343 -17.14 -13.30 14.42
C PRO A 343 -18.00 -13.21 13.14
N VAL A 344 -18.07 -12.03 12.54
CA VAL A 344 -18.84 -11.73 11.33
C VAL A 344 -17.97 -11.92 10.09
N ILE A 345 -18.13 -13.08 9.43
CA ILE A 345 -17.37 -13.43 8.23
C ILE A 345 -17.98 -12.75 7.00
N ARG A 346 -17.21 -11.86 6.37
CA ARG A 346 -17.62 -11.14 5.14
C ARG A 346 -16.84 -11.69 3.94
N LYS A 347 -17.56 -12.31 2.98
CA LYS A 347 -16.99 -12.87 1.75
C LYS A 347 -17.02 -11.87 0.57
N GLY A 348 -16.25 -12.18 -0.48
CA GLY A 348 -16.29 -11.47 -1.77
C GLY A 348 -15.63 -10.09 -1.78
N LYS A 349 -15.78 -9.37 -2.91
CA LYS A 349 -15.09 -8.07 -3.17
C LYS A 349 -15.41 -6.98 -2.14
N SER A 350 -16.60 -6.98 -1.54
CA SER A 350 -16.95 -6.08 -0.44
C SER A 350 -16.38 -6.54 0.91
N GLY A 351 -16.36 -7.85 1.16
CA GLY A 351 -15.82 -8.45 2.38
C GLY A 351 -14.29 -8.56 2.46
N HIS A 352 -13.81 -9.40 3.37
CA HIS A 352 -12.40 -9.52 3.75
C HIS A 352 -11.79 -10.85 3.31
N PHE A 353 -12.63 -11.89 3.14
CA PHE A 353 -12.25 -13.19 2.61
C PHE A 353 -12.71 -13.29 1.15
N CYS A 354 -11.79 -13.47 0.20
CA CYS A 354 -12.14 -13.53 -1.22
C CYS A 354 -10.98 -14.14 -2.03
N ASP A 355 -11.08 -15.42 -2.39
CA ASP A 355 -10.04 -16.10 -3.18
C ASP A 355 -9.81 -15.43 -4.54
N ARG A 356 -10.89 -14.94 -5.18
CA ARG A 356 -10.82 -14.18 -6.43
C ARG A 356 -10.06 -12.85 -6.34
N ALA A 357 -9.86 -12.32 -5.13
CA ALA A 357 -9.02 -11.13 -4.90
C ALA A 357 -7.55 -11.48 -4.60
N LEU A 358 -7.21 -12.78 -4.60
CA LEU A 358 -5.86 -13.33 -4.46
C LEU A 358 -5.40 -14.13 -5.71
N GLU A 359 -6.27 -14.32 -6.70
CA GLU A 359 -5.91 -14.82 -8.03
C GLU A 359 -4.74 -13.99 -8.60
N GLY A 360 -3.61 -14.65 -8.90
CA GLY A 360 -2.40 -14.00 -9.41
C GLY A 360 -1.60 -13.18 -8.37
N VAL A 361 -1.88 -13.28 -7.07
CA VAL A 361 -1.15 -12.56 -6.02
C VAL A 361 -0.49 -13.53 -5.03
N SER A 362 0.84 -13.54 -4.98
CA SER A 362 1.67 -14.45 -4.16
C SER A 362 1.46 -14.30 -2.63
N HIS A 363 0.82 -13.23 -2.15
CA HIS A 363 0.71 -12.89 -0.73
C HIS A 363 -0.63 -12.23 -0.37
N HIS A 364 -1.34 -12.82 0.59
CA HIS A 364 -2.54 -12.25 1.22
C HIS A 364 -2.21 -11.14 2.24
N ALA A 365 -3.23 -10.49 2.82
CA ALA A 365 -3.06 -9.36 3.75
C ALA A 365 -2.21 -9.66 5.00
N VAL A 366 -1.59 -8.63 5.57
CA VAL A 366 -0.80 -8.72 6.80
C VAL A 366 -1.73 -8.87 8.01
N ILE A 367 -1.66 -10.02 8.67
CA ILE A 367 -2.48 -10.40 9.84
C ILE A 367 -1.63 -11.10 10.91
N PRO A 368 -2.13 -11.29 12.13
CA PRO A 368 -1.48 -12.16 13.12
C PRO A 368 -1.37 -13.60 12.61
N ASN A 369 -0.25 -14.26 12.91
CA ASN A 369 0.05 -15.60 12.42
C ASN A 369 -0.62 -16.69 13.29
N VAL A 370 -1.46 -17.53 12.68
CA VAL A 370 -2.14 -18.66 13.35
C VAL A 370 -1.18 -19.71 13.93
N ASN A 371 0.04 -19.81 13.40
CA ASN A 371 1.01 -20.84 13.78
C ASN A 371 1.81 -20.53 15.08
N VAL A 372 1.46 -19.46 15.81
CA VAL A 372 2.14 -19.02 17.04
C VAL A 372 1.17 -18.54 18.14
N LEU A 373 -0.07 -19.04 18.12
CA LEU A 373 -1.10 -18.61 19.06
C LEU A 373 -0.92 -19.22 20.46
N ASP A 374 -0.44 -20.46 20.56
CA ASP A 374 -0.29 -21.18 21.83
C ASP A 374 0.83 -20.61 22.72
N ASP A 375 1.89 -20.06 22.12
CA ASP A 375 3.01 -19.44 22.83
C ASP A 375 3.08 -17.90 22.67
N LEU A 376 2.02 -17.29 22.12
CA LEU A 376 1.90 -15.87 21.78
C LEU A 376 2.38 -14.94 22.89
N GLU A 377 1.85 -15.08 24.11
CA GLU A 377 2.19 -14.20 25.24
C GLU A 377 3.70 -14.22 25.56
N SER A 378 4.36 -15.38 25.46
CA SER A 378 5.80 -15.52 25.70
C SER A 378 6.66 -14.78 24.66
N ARG A 379 6.15 -14.66 23.43
CA ARG A 379 6.79 -13.94 22.33
C ARG A 379 6.63 -12.43 22.50
N LEU A 380 5.47 -11.96 22.97
CA LEU A 380 5.18 -10.53 23.18
C LEU A 380 6.13 -9.87 24.20
N VAL A 381 6.63 -10.62 25.19
CA VAL A 381 7.63 -10.14 26.17
C VAL A 381 8.93 -9.68 25.48
N ARG A 382 9.32 -10.32 24.37
CA ARG A 382 10.58 -10.07 23.66
C ARG A 382 10.55 -8.86 22.73
N LEU A 383 9.38 -8.26 22.52
CA LEU A 383 9.20 -7.21 21.51
C LEU A 383 9.71 -5.83 21.97
N THR A 384 10.26 -5.06 21.03
CA THR A 384 10.49 -3.62 21.21
C THR A 384 9.17 -2.84 21.24
N ASP A 385 9.17 -1.58 21.67
CA ASP A 385 7.93 -0.80 21.75
C ASP A 385 7.36 -0.43 20.37
N ASP A 386 8.21 -0.28 19.35
CA ASP A 386 7.77 -0.14 17.96
C ASP A 386 7.11 -1.44 17.45
N GLU A 387 7.71 -2.60 17.75
CA GLU A 387 7.14 -3.92 17.41
C GLU A 387 5.80 -4.16 18.10
N LYS A 388 5.68 -3.82 19.40
CA LYS A 388 4.41 -3.88 20.14
C LYS A 388 3.34 -2.99 19.52
N ARG A 389 3.70 -1.75 19.13
CA ARG A 389 2.80 -0.79 18.46
C ARG A 389 2.31 -1.32 17.11
N LEU A 390 3.22 -1.82 16.27
CA LEU A 390 2.85 -2.34 14.94
C LEU A 390 2.04 -3.64 15.05
N PHE A 391 2.43 -4.57 15.93
CA PHE A 391 1.66 -5.79 16.16
C PHE A 391 0.24 -5.46 16.67
N ALA A 392 0.12 -4.56 17.64
CA ALA A 392 -1.19 -4.14 18.15
C ALA A 392 -2.07 -3.50 17.05
N LEU A 393 -1.51 -2.69 16.15
CA LEU A 393 -2.22 -2.11 15.00
C LEU A 393 -2.76 -3.20 14.05
N ILE A 394 -1.95 -4.23 13.77
CA ILE A 394 -2.32 -5.37 12.94
C ILE A 394 -3.43 -6.21 13.61
N CYS A 395 -3.31 -6.47 14.92
CA CYS A 395 -4.36 -7.15 15.71
C CYS A 395 -5.68 -6.38 15.72
N ARG A 396 -5.66 -5.06 15.96
CA ARG A 396 -6.87 -4.20 15.90
C ARG A 396 -7.54 -4.28 14.53
N SER A 397 -6.78 -4.25 13.44
CA SER A 397 -7.33 -4.38 12.09
C SER A 397 -7.91 -5.78 11.81
N TYR A 398 -7.31 -6.85 12.34
CA TYR A 398 -7.86 -8.20 12.17
C TYR A 398 -9.17 -8.38 12.95
N LEU A 399 -9.20 -7.98 14.22
CA LEU A 399 -10.42 -8.02 15.04
C LEU A 399 -11.52 -7.16 14.42
N ALA A 400 -11.21 -5.93 14.00
CA ALA A 400 -12.16 -5.04 13.33
C ALA A 400 -12.79 -5.68 12.08
N ALA A 401 -12.01 -6.39 11.25
CA ALA A 401 -12.49 -7.04 10.04
C ALA A 401 -13.57 -8.12 10.30
N VAL A 402 -13.53 -8.76 11.48
CA VAL A 402 -14.48 -9.82 11.90
C VAL A 402 -15.45 -9.36 13.00
N MET A 403 -15.45 -8.09 13.39
CA MET A 403 -16.48 -7.50 14.26
C MET A 403 -17.72 -7.06 13.46
N PRO A 404 -18.87 -6.79 14.11
CA PRO A 404 -20.05 -6.22 13.46
C PRO A 404 -19.79 -4.86 12.80
N ASP A 405 -20.69 -4.45 11.89
CA ASP A 405 -20.66 -3.11 11.29
C ASP A 405 -20.85 -2.03 12.37
N TYR A 406 -20.33 -0.83 12.12
CA TYR A 406 -20.68 0.35 12.89
C TYR A 406 -22.08 0.81 12.47
N GLU A 407 -23.04 0.79 13.38
CA GLU A 407 -24.43 1.21 13.13
C GLU A 407 -24.69 2.55 13.79
N TYR A 408 -25.28 3.49 13.05
CA TYR A 408 -25.59 4.83 13.55
C TYR A 408 -26.87 5.36 12.91
N ARG A 409 -27.64 6.14 13.68
CA ARG A 409 -28.76 6.91 13.17
C ARG A 409 -28.22 8.25 12.70
N GLN A 410 -28.46 8.60 11.43
CA GLN A 410 -28.16 9.91 10.88
C GLN A 410 -29.46 10.69 10.73
N THR A 411 -29.57 11.81 11.45
CA THR A 411 -30.64 12.79 11.26
C THR A 411 -30.10 13.90 10.36
N SER A 412 -30.71 14.07 9.19
CA SER A 412 -30.31 15.07 8.19
C SER A 412 -31.43 16.11 8.11
N VAL A 413 -31.12 17.38 8.40
CA VAL A 413 -32.10 18.46 8.54
C VAL A 413 -31.82 19.54 7.50
N THR A 414 -32.86 20.06 6.85
CA THR A 414 -32.73 21.22 5.97
C THR A 414 -33.88 22.20 6.14
N MET A 415 -33.61 23.50 6.06
CA MET A 415 -34.64 24.55 6.07
C MET A 415 -34.38 25.56 4.94
N PRO A 416 -35.39 25.87 4.10
CA PRO A 416 -35.27 26.83 3.01
C PRO A 416 -35.52 28.27 3.51
N VAL A 417 -34.49 29.10 3.55
CA VAL A 417 -34.58 30.53 3.88
C VAL A 417 -34.81 31.33 2.58
N PRO A 418 -35.87 32.13 2.42
CA PRO A 418 -36.11 32.94 1.22
C PRO A 418 -35.06 34.05 1.05
N VAL A 419 -34.35 34.08 -0.09
CA VAL A 419 -33.35 35.12 -0.40
C VAL A 419 -33.55 35.62 -1.83
N GLY A 420 -34.24 36.74 -1.98
CA GLY A 420 -34.65 37.25 -3.29
C GLY A 420 -35.51 36.23 -4.05
N ALA A 421 -35.16 35.94 -5.30
CA ALA A 421 -35.97 35.09 -6.18
C ALA A 421 -35.83 33.57 -5.96
N LYS A 422 -34.93 33.09 -5.09
CA LYS A 422 -34.73 31.65 -4.81
C LYS A 422 -34.37 31.41 -3.34
N PRO A 423 -34.98 30.43 -2.65
CA PRO A 423 -34.58 30.11 -1.29
C PRO A 423 -33.21 29.43 -1.23
N VAL A 424 -32.46 29.68 -0.16
CA VAL A 424 -31.19 29.02 0.17
C VAL A 424 -31.40 27.99 1.27
N ALA A 425 -30.85 26.80 1.12
CA ALA A 425 -30.99 25.73 2.11
C ALA A 425 -29.92 25.83 3.21
N PHE A 426 -30.34 26.14 4.43
CA PHE A 426 -29.55 25.85 5.64
C PHE A 426 -29.65 24.35 5.94
N ARG A 427 -28.57 23.74 6.45
CA ARG A 427 -28.47 22.29 6.65
C ARG A 427 -27.81 21.96 7.99
N ALA A 428 -28.24 20.87 8.62
CA ALA A 428 -27.53 20.21 9.72
C ALA A 428 -27.53 18.70 9.50
N VAL A 429 -26.50 18.02 10.02
CA VAL A 429 -26.43 16.56 10.05
C VAL A 429 -25.97 16.17 11.45
N GLY A 430 -26.77 15.35 12.12
CA GLY A 430 -26.42 14.73 13.39
C GLY A 430 -26.22 13.23 13.24
N ARG A 431 -25.33 12.65 14.05
CA ARG A 431 -25.09 11.19 14.08
C ARG A 431 -25.11 10.67 15.51
N ILE A 432 -25.97 9.70 15.76
CA ILE A 432 -26.07 9.01 17.06
C ILE A 432 -25.60 7.55 16.86
N PRO A 433 -24.51 7.11 17.51
CA PRO A 433 -24.10 5.70 17.50
C PRO A 433 -25.19 4.79 18.07
N LEU A 434 -25.57 3.76 17.31
CA LEU A 434 -26.50 2.71 17.76
C LEU A 434 -25.73 1.46 18.19
N LYS A 435 -24.70 1.07 17.43
CA LYS A 435 -23.74 0.02 17.79
C LYS A 435 -22.35 0.43 17.31
N LEU A 436 -21.35 0.45 18.21
CA LEU A 436 -19.98 0.79 17.84
C LEU A 436 -19.38 -0.21 16.83
N GLY A 437 -19.72 -1.49 16.96
CA GLY A 437 -19.18 -2.57 16.11
C GLY A 437 -17.65 -2.51 16.06
N TRP A 438 -17.09 -2.62 14.86
CA TRP A 438 -15.65 -2.54 14.63
C TRP A 438 -14.97 -1.25 15.12
N LYS A 439 -15.67 -0.10 15.29
CA LYS A 439 -15.04 1.12 15.83
C LYS A 439 -14.45 0.90 17.23
N ALA A 440 -15.07 0.01 18.02
CA ALA A 440 -14.57 -0.33 19.36
C ALA A 440 -13.13 -0.89 19.33
N ALA A 441 -12.72 -1.55 18.25
CA ALA A 441 -11.36 -2.08 18.08
C ALA A 441 -10.27 -0.99 18.03
N PHE A 442 -10.61 0.28 17.81
CA PHE A 442 -9.64 1.39 17.71
C PHE A 442 -9.76 2.40 18.86
N GLY A 443 -10.94 2.52 19.49
CA GLY A 443 -11.18 3.46 20.60
C GLY A 443 -11.49 4.89 20.15
N SER A 444 -11.79 5.76 21.11
CA SER A 444 -12.23 7.15 20.87
C SER A 444 -11.15 7.99 20.19
N ALA A 445 -9.99 8.14 20.82
CA ALA A 445 -8.88 8.98 20.34
C ALA A 445 -8.27 8.55 19.00
N GLU A 446 -8.55 7.33 18.51
CA GLU A 446 -8.15 6.90 17.15
C GLU A 446 -9.23 7.17 16.08
N SER A 447 -10.46 7.51 16.48
CA SER A 447 -11.59 7.80 15.59
C SER A 447 -11.63 9.26 15.11
N GLU A 448 -10.92 10.15 15.79
CA GLU A 448 -10.91 11.61 15.57
C GLU A 448 -10.08 12.06 14.36
N GLY A 449 -9.38 11.14 13.68
CA GLY A 449 -8.49 11.44 12.54
C GLY A 449 -9.17 11.85 11.21
N LYS A 450 -10.38 12.43 11.26
CA LYS A 450 -11.08 13.04 10.11
C LYS A 450 -10.89 14.56 10.12
N PRO A 451 -10.99 15.25 8.97
CA PRO A 451 -11.15 16.71 8.94
C PRO A 451 -12.43 17.15 9.68
N GLU A 452 -12.37 18.33 10.30
CA GLU A 452 -13.43 18.92 11.15
C GLU A 452 -14.67 19.40 10.36
N GLU A 453 -14.74 19.17 9.05
CA GLU A 453 -15.80 19.68 8.15
C GLU A 453 -17.20 19.11 8.47
N GLU A 454 -17.27 17.97 9.16
CA GLU A 454 -18.48 17.49 9.86
C GLU A 454 -18.13 17.17 11.32
N ALA A 455 -18.19 18.17 12.20
CA ALA A 455 -18.31 17.91 13.63
C ALA A 455 -19.57 17.06 13.87
N GLU A 456 -19.43 15.86 14.47
CA GLU A 456 -20.54 14.92 14.69
C GLU A 456 -21.45 15.42 15.84
N GLN A 457 -22.20 16.51 15.59
CA GLN A 457 -23.16 17.07 16.55
C GLN A 457 -24.29 16.07 16.84
N THR A 458 -24.70 16.00 18.10
CA THR A 458 -25.96 15.34 18.49
C THR A 458 -27.09 16.34 18.32
N LEU A 459 -28.01 16.07 17.39
CA LEU A 459 -29.24 16.83 17.25
C LEU A 459 -30.26 16.39 18.31
N PRO A 460 -31.18 17.28 18.76
CA PRO A 460 -32.32 16.88 19.59
C PRO A 460 -33.26 15.94 18.82
N PRO A 461 -34.29 15.37 19.47
CA PRO A 461 -35.47 14.86 18.77
C PRO A 461 -36.04 15.93 17.84
N LEU A 462 -36.44 15.55 16.63
CA LEU A 462 -36.94 16.44 15.58
C LEU A 462 -38.01 15.73 14.76
N THR A 463 -39.11 16.42 14.46
CA THR A 463 -40.18 15.93 13.59
C THR A 463 -40.11 16.58 12.21
N ASP A 464 -40.43 15.82 11.14
CA ASP A 464 -40.55 16.41 9.80
C ASP A 464 -41.74 17.37 9.75
N GLY A 465 -41.52 18.57 9.19
CA GLY A 465 -42.46 19.68 9.21
C GLY A 465 -42.49 20.51 10.51
N GLU A 466 -41.70 20.16 11.53
CA GLU A 466 -41.66 20.91 12.80
C GLU A 466 -41.17 22.36 12.59
N PRO A 467 -41.84 23.38 13.16
CA PRO A 467 -41.42 24.77 13.00
C PRO A 467 -40.17 25.07 13.83
N ALA A 468 -39.11 25.53 13.17
CA ALA A 468 -37.92 26.07 13.82
C ALA A 468 -37.85 27.60 13.67
N SER A 469 -37.15 28.25 14.60
CA SER A 469 -36.73 29.64 14.48
C SER A 469 -35.21 29.70 14.36
N LEU A 470 -34.70 30.35 13.32
CA LEU A 470 -33.29 30.73 13.23
C LEU A 470 -33.02 31.98 14.08
N SER A 471 -31.79 32.06 14.60
CA SER A 471 -31.28 33.15 15.43
C SER A 471 -29.75 33.20 15.35
N ASP A 472 -29.14 34.35 15.71
CA ASP A 472 -27.68 34.53 15.75
C ASP A 472 -26.95 34.10 14.45
N PRO A 473 -27.38 34.57 13.26
CA PRO A 473 -26.76 34.18 11.98
C PRO A 473 -25.39 34.85 11.78
N LYS A 474 -24.34 34.05 11.88
CA LYS A 474 -22.94 34.44 11.74
C LYS A 474 -22.42 34.12 10.35
N VAL A 475 -21.87 35.13 9.68
CA VAL A 475 -21.09 34.96 8.44
C VAL A 475 -19.67 34.53 8.83
N GLU A 476 -19.35 33.25 8.64
CA GLU A 476 -17.99 32.75 8.77
C GLU A 476 -17.19 33.06 7.50
N ALA A 477 -16.21 33.95 7.62
CA ALA A 477 -15.18 34.12 6.60
C ALA A 477 -14.20 32.94 6.66
N LYS A 478 -14.21 32.10 5.63
CA LYS A 478 -13.27 30.99 5.43
C LYS A 478 -12.36 31.27 4.25
N ARG A 479 -11.31 30.48 4.13
CA ARG A 479 -10.28 30.61 3.10
C ARG A 479 -9.93 29.24 2.56
N THR A 480 -9.82 29.10 1.24
CA THR A 480 -9.42 27.82 0.64
C THR A 480 -7.98 27.48 1.05
N GLN A 481 -7.72 26.20 1.34
CA GLN A 481 -6.42 25.73 1.79
C GLN A 481 -5.70 24.96 0.69
N THR A 482 -4.36 25.07 0.68
CA THR A 482 -3.48 24.26 -0.16
C THR A 482 -3.65 22.76 0.14
N PRO A 483 -3.58 21.86 -0.85
CA PRO A 483 -3.53 20.43 -0.58
C PRO A 483 -2.26 20.08 0.21
N PRO A 484 -2.32 19.13 1.17
CA PRO A 484 -1.19 18.83 2.03
C PRO A 484 0.00 18.25 1.25
N ARG A 485 1.22 18.60 1.69
CA ARG A 485 2.46 17.95 1.24
C ARG A 485 2.40 16.44 1.53
N TYR A 486 3.16 15.66 0.75
CA TYR A 486 3.33 14.25 1.04
C TYR A 486 4.25 14.05 2.25
N ASN A 487 3.99 13.04 3.06
CA ASN A 487 5.00 12.34 3.86
C ASN A 487 5.36 11.01 3.16
N GLU A 488 6.36 10.26 3.64
CA GLU A 488 6.78 9.02 2.94
C GLU A 488 5.62 8.01 2.76
N GLY A 489 4.78 7.81 3.77
CA GLY A 489 3.63 6.90 3.69
C GLY A 489 2.54 7.34 2.70
N THR A 490 2.29 8.65 2.57
CA THR A 490 1.34 9.20 1.58
C THR A 490 1.95 9.36 0.19
N LEU A 491 3.27 9.46 0.06
CA LEU A 491 3.96 9.32 -1.22
C LEU A 491 3.90 7.86 -1.72
N VAL A 492 4.09 6.87 -0.86
CA VAL A 492 3.90 5.45 -1.21
C VAL A 492 2.46 5.17 -1.69
N ASP A 493 1.46 5.78 -1.05
CA ASP A 493 0.05 5.73 -1.47
C ASP A 493 -0.18 6.43 -2.82
N ALA A 494 0.48 7.57 -3.07
CA ALA A 494 0.46 8.25 -4.37
C ALA A 494 1.16 7.45 -5.47
N MET A 495 2.27 6.77 -5.17
CA MET A 495 2.96 5.84 -6.07
C MET A 495 2.08 4.62 -6.38
N GLN A 496 1.36 4.07 -5.39
CA GLN A 496 0.37 2.99 -5.59
C GLN A 496 -0.81 3.45 -6.45
N ASN A 497 -1.15 4.74 -6.39
CA ASN A 497 -2.22 5.37 -7.15
C ASN A 497 -1.70 6.22 -8.32
N ALA A 498 -0.52 5.89 -8.87
CA ALA A 498 0.14 6.68 -9.92
C ALA A 498 -0.73 6.85 -11.19
N TRP A 499 -1.69 5.94 -11.41
CA TRP A 499 -2.76 6.06 -12.41
C TRP A 499 -3.59 7.36 -12.33
N ARG A 500 -3.55 8.09 -11.21
CA ARG A 500 -4.22 9.39 -11.05
C ARG A 500 -3.52 10.55 -11.75
N PHE A 501 -2.26 10.36 -12.15
CA PHE A 501 -1.45 11.35 -12.85
C PHE A 501 -1.33 11.06 -14.36
N VAL A 502 -2.10 10.10 -14.87
CA VAL A 502 -2.11 9.67 -16.27
C VAL A 502 -3.47 9.98 -16.89
N GLU A 503 -3.45 10.71 -18.00
CA GLU A 503 -4.65 11.14 -18.71
C GLU A 503 -5.18 10.04 -19.65
N ASP A 504 -4.30 9.32 -20.34
CA ASP A 504 -4.67 8.22 -21.22
C ASP A 504 -5.43 7.10 -20.47
N PRO A 505 -6.64 6.71 -20.91
CA PRO A 505 -7.44 5.71 -20.23
C PRO A 505 -6.80 4.32 -20.13
N ALA A 506 -6.08 3.86 -21.17
CA ALA A 506 -5.53 2.51 -21.24
C ALA A 506 -4.28 2.37 -20.35
N LEU A 507 -3.35 3.34 -20.42
CA LEU A 507 -2.20 3.42 -19.52
C LEU A 507 -2.65 3.60 -18.06
N ARG A 508 -3.70 4.41 -17.83
CA ARG A 508 -4.32 4.60 -16.51
C ARG A 508 -4.93 3.31 -15.97
N ASP A 509 -5.64 2.53 -16.77
CA ASP A 509 -6.22 1.25 -16.35
C ASP A 509 -5.13 0.20 -16.09
N ARG A 510 -4.12 0.09 -16.97
CA ARG A 510 -2.98 -0.80 -16.74
C ARG A 510 -2.20 -0.47 -15.47
N LEU A 511 -2.07 0.81 -15.09
CA LEU A 511 -1.47 1.21 -13.80
C LEU A 511 -2.37 0.90 -12.60
N LYS A 512 -3.70 0.80 -12.74
CA LYS A 512 -4.56 0.29 -11.64
C LYS A 512 -4.28 -1.18 -11.39
N GLU A 513 -4.15 -1.97 -12.46
CA GLU A 513 -3.83 -3.40 -12.40
C GLU A 513 -2.41 -3.65 -11.86
N ALA A 514 -1.42 -2.86 -12.30
CA ALA A 514 -0.05 -2.88 -11.77
C ALA A 514 0.08 -2.34 -10.33
N LYS A 515 -1.02 -1.84 -9.73
CA LYS A 515 -1.04 -1.18 -8.42
C LYS A 515 -0.06 0.01 -8.35
N GLY A 516 0.09 0.76 -9.45
CA GLY A 516 0.89 1.97 -9.56
C GLY A 516 2.34 1.75 -10.05
N ILE A 517 3.27 2.59 -9.58
CA ILE A 517 4.70 2.52 -9.95
C ILE A 517 5.55 1.90 -8.83
N GLY A 518 6.48 1.02 -9.23
CA GLY A 518 7.32 0.23 -8.34
C GLY A 518 6.54 -0.82 -7.52
N THR A 519 7.21 -1.84 -7.01
CA THR A 519 6.62 -2.84 -6.11
C THR A 519 6.67 -2.35 -4.65
N PRO A 520 5.79 -2.80 -3.73
CA PRO A 520 5.85 -2.40 -2.33
C PRO A 520 7.20 -2.63 -1.64
N ALA A 521 7.96 -3.63 -2.09
CA ALA A 521 9.33 -3.89 -1.63
C ALA A 521 10.40 -2.87 -2.10
N THR A 522 10.13 -2.09 -3.14
CA THR A 522 11.11 -1.17 -3.78
C THR A 522 10.80 0.32 -3.58
N ARG A 523 9.54 0.70 -3.33
CA ARG A 523 9.12 2.11 -3.23
C ARG A 523 9.90 2.92 -2.18
N ALA A 524 10.20 2.33 -1.04
CA ALA A 524 10.94 3.01 0.03
C ALA A 524 12.40 3.33 -0.36
N GLU A 525 13.10 2.39 -1.01
CA GLU A 525 14.46 2.62 -1.53
C GLU A 525 14.48 3.65 -2.67
N VAL A 526 13.41 3.74 -3.48
CA VAL A 526 13.29 4.82 -4.48
C VAL A 526 13.25 6.20 -3.83
N ILE A 527 12.43 6.39 -2.79
CA ILE A 527 12.31 7.65 -2.04
C ILE A 527 13.64 7.99 -1.36
N LYS A 528 14.23 7.04 -0.64
CA LYS A 528 15.55 7.12 0.00
C LYS A 528 16.67 7.43 -0.98
N GLY A 529 16.63 6.85 -2.18
CA GLY A 529 17.56 7.15 -3.27
C GLY A 529 17.43 8.59 -3.79
N LEU A 530 16.21 9.13 -3.91
CA LEU A 530 15.99 10.54 -4.26
C LEU A 530 16.49 11.49 -3.16
N ARG A 531 16.30 11.12 -1.88
CA ARG A 531 16.84 11.87 -0.73
C ARG A 531 18.38 11.83 -0.69
N LYS A 532 18.99 10.68 -0.95
CA LYS A 532 20.46 10.49 -1.05
C LYS A 532 21.09 11.29 -2.19
N GLN A 533 20.34 11.57 -3.26
CA GLN A 533 20.76 12.42 -4.38
C GLN A 533 20.46 13.91 -4.15
N ASN A 534 19.96 14.28 -2.96
CA ASN A 534 19.50 15.62 -2.59
C ASN A 534 18.49 16.24 -3.59
N LEU A 535 17.63 15.38 -4.17
CA LEU A 535 16.51 15.80 -5.02
C LEU A 535 15.23 15.97 -4.18
N LEU A 536 15.12 15.22 -3.07
CA LEU A 536 14.08 15.38 -2.06
C LEU A 536 14.69 15.70 -0.69
N GLY A 537 14.22 16.79 -0.06
CA GLY A 537 14.49 17.14 1.33
C GLY A 537 13.38 16.66 2.27
N ALA A 538 13.46 17.08 3.53
CA ALA A 538 12.41 16.87 4.53
C ALA A 538 12.13 18.17 5.30
N ASP A 539 10.85 18.43 5.55
CA ASP A 539 10.29 19.57 6.28
C ASP A 539 9.44 19.02 7.43
N GLY A 540 10.09 18.80 8.58
CA GLY A 540 9.52 18.01 9.68
C GLY A 540 9.17 16.58 9.23
N LYS A 541 7.86 16.29 9.16
CA LYS A 541 7.33 14.99 8.67
C LYS A 541 7.06 14.97 7.16
N TRP A 542 7.16 16.10 6.48
CA TRP A 542 6.82 16.25 5.06
C TRP A 542 8.05 16.06 4.17
N LEU A 543 7.82 15.57 2.95
CA LEU A 543 8.77 15.57 1.85
C LEU A 543 8.60 16.84 1.04
N VAL A 544 9.72 17.46 0.67
CA VAL A 544 9.78 18.64 -0.18
C VAL A 544 10.79 18.42 -1.31
N PRO A 545 10.56 18.90 -2.54
CA PRO A 545 11.60 18.89 -3.55
C PRO A 545 12.64 19.96 -3.20
N THR A 546 13.92 19.62 -3.36
CA THR A 546 15.00 20.63 -3.24
C THR A 546 14.97 21.56 -4.47
N PRO A 547 15.69 22.69 -4.46
CA PRO A 547 15.86 23.51 -5.67
C PRO A 547 16.40 22.68 -6.85
N ALA A 548 17.34 21.77 -6.58
CA ALA A 548 17.88 20.83 -7.56
C ALA A 548 16.83 19.82 -8.07
N GLY A 549 16.02 19.25 -7.17
CA GLY A 549 14.92 18.34 -7.54
C GLY A 549 13.86 19.01 -8.41
N LEU A 550 13.48 20.25 -8.09
CA LEU A 550 12.48 21.01 -8.83
C LEU A 550 13.01 21.45 -10.21
N HIS A 551 14.26 21.96 -10.28
CA HIS A 551 14.89 22.32 -11.54
C HIS A 551 15.09 21.07 -12.43
N LEU A 552 15.53 19.94 -11.89
CA LEU A 552 15.61 18.68 -12.63
C LEU A 552 14.24 18.26 -13.18
N PHE A 553 13.18 18.33 -12.37
CA PHE A 553 11.82 18.05 -12.84
C PHE A 553 11.40 18.99 -13.99
N GLN A 554 11.71 20.29 -13.90
CA GLN A 554 11.39 21.27 -14.94
C GLN A 554 12.15 20.97 -16.25
N THR A 555 13.46 20.73 -16.19
CA THR A 555 14.30 20.39 -17.36
C THR A 555 13.83 19.09 -18.01
N LEU A 556 13.55 18.04 -17.23
CA LEU A 556 13.05 16.76 -17.76
C LEU A 556 11.63 16.90 -18.33
N ARG A 557 10.74 17.65 -17.68
CA ARG A 557 9.38 17.92 -18.21
C ARG A 557 9.40 18.67 -19.54
N ALA A 558 10.36 19.57 -19.74
CA ALA A 558 10.50 20.33 -20.99
C ALA A 558 11.14 19.51 -22.13
N ALA A 559 12.25 18.82 -21.84
CA ALA A 559 13.03 18.13 -22.88
C ALA A 559 12.57 16.68 -23.15
N ALA A 560 12.01 16.02 -22.14
CA ALA A 560 11.79 14.56 -22.12
C ALA A 560 10.58 14.18 -21.24
N PRO A 561 9.36 14.65 -21.55
CA PRO A 561 8.19 14.50 -20.68
C PRO A 561 7.85 13.04 -20.33
N THR A 562 8.15 12.07 -21.21
CA THR A 562 7.99 10.64 -20.94
C THR A 562 8.81 10.12 -19.75
N LEU A 563 9.83 10.86 -19.29
CA LEU A 563 10.59 10.53 -18.08
C LEU A 563 9.90 10.93 -16.77
N VAL A 564 9.02 11.95 -16.80
CA VAL A 564 8.29 12.42 -15.60
C VAL A 564 6.87 11.87 -15.51
N ASP A 565 6.32 11.35 -16.61
CA ASP A 565 5.03 10.67 -16.66
C ASP A 565 5.11 9.21 -16.13
N PRO A 566 4.31 8.82 -15.12
CA PRO A 566 4.21 7.42 -14.71
C PRO A 566 3.54 6.51 -15.77
N GLY A 567 2.83 7.05 -16.76
CA GLY A 567 2.24 6.32 -17.90
C GLY A 567 3.25 5.49 -18.69
N THR A 568 4.51 5.95 -18.78
CA THR A 568 5.63 5.20 -19.37
C THR A 568 5.85 3.84 -18.69
N THR A 569 5.61 3.72 -17.37
CA THR A 569 5.67 2.42 -16.68
C THR A 569 4.54 1.49 -17.14
N ALA A 570 3.33 2.01 -17.37
CA ALA A 570 2.23 1.20 -17.90
C ALA A 570 2.55 0.66 -19.30
N LEU A 571 3.04 1.53 -20.19
CA LEU A 571 3.39 1.17 -21.57
C LEU A 571 4.44 0.04 -21.61
N TRP A 572 5.40 0.06 -20.69
CA TRP A 572 6.38 -1.03 -20.55
C TRP A 572 5.72 -2.33 -20.10
N GLU A 573 4.93 -2.30 -19.02
CA GLU A 573 4.29 -3.52 -18.51
C GLU A 573 3.31 -4.13 -19.55
N MET A 574 2.64 -3.32 -20.39
CA MET A 574 1.86 -3.82 -21.55
C MET A 574 2.72 -4.60 -22.55
N LYS A 575 3.88 -4.06 -22.95
CA LYS A 575 4.81 -4.78 -23.84
C LYS A 575 5.33 -6.08 -23.22
N LEU A 576 5.51 -6.10 -21.90
CA LEU A 576 5.87 -7.34 -21.18
C LEU A 576 4.70 -8.33 -21.10
N ASP A 577 3.45 -7.88 -21.12
CA ASP A 577 2.27 -8.76 -21.24
C ASP A 577 2.12 -9.31 -22.67
N GLU A 578 2.53 -8.55 -23.69
CA GLU A 578 2.62 -9.03 -25.08
C GLU A 578 3.64 -10.16 -25.22
N VAL A 579 4.79 -10.09 -24.54
CA VAL A 579 5.73 -11.22 -24.44
C VAL A 579 5.10 -12.43 -23.74
N VAL A 580 4.46 -12.24 -22.57
CA VAL A 580 3.78 -13.34 -21.85
C VAL A 580 2.67 -14.00 -22.69
N THR A 581 2.00 -13.23 -23.56
CA THR A 581 0.94 -13.71 -24.45
C THR A 581 1.43 -14.15 -25.83
N GLY A 582 2.74 -14.18 -26.09
CA GLY A 582 3.32 -14.59 -27.37
C GLY A 582 3.02 -13.64 -28.54
N ARG A 583 2.59 -12.40 -28.26
CA ARG A 583 2.26 -11.36 -29.26
C ARG A 583 3.45 -10.45 -29.60
N ALA A 584 4.53 -10.49 -28.82
CA ALA A 584 5.78 -9.80 -29.09
C ALA A 584 6.98 -10.70 -28.72
N ASP A 585 8.07 -10.61 -29.50
CA ASP A 585 9.36 -11.18 -29.11
C ASP A 585 10.03 -10.31 -28.01
N PHE A 586 10.70 -10.98 -27.08
CA PHE A 586 11.27 -10.33 -25.91
C PHE A 586 12.51 -9.47 -26.24
N ARG A 587 13.29 -9.82 -27.27
CA ARG A 587 14.39 -8.97 -27.76
C ARG A 587 13.84 -7.75 -28.49
N GLY A 588 12.82 -7.93 -29.33
CA GLY A 588 12.12 -6.82 -29.97
C GLY A 588 11.59 -5.77 -28.96
N VAL A 589 11.13 -6.20 -27.77
CA VAL A 589 10.76 -5.29 -26.68
C VAL A 589 11.98 -4.58 -26.07
N ILE A 590 13.10 -5.28 -25.85
CA ILE A 590 14.36 -4.67 -25.37
C ILE A 590 14.88 -3.63 -26.37
N ASP A 591 14.94 -3.99 -27.66
CA ASP A 591 15.46 -3.13 -28.72
C ASP A 591 14.57 -1.88 -28.91
N ALA A 592 13.25 -2.02 -28.88
CA ALA A 592 12.32 -0.89 -28.93
C ALA A 592 12.47 0.06 -27.72
N ILE A 593 12.85 -0.45 -26.55
CA ILE A 593 13.14 0.38 -25.36
C ILE A 593 14.53 1.03 -25.47
N ALA A 594 15.51 0.34 -26.05
CA ALA A 594 16.85 0.89 -26.29
C ALA A 594 16.80 2.06 -27.31
N THR A 595 15.97 1.97 -28.35
CA THR A 595 15.73 3.05 -29.31
C THR A 595 15.09 4.29 -28.65
N GLU A 596 14.11 4.10 -27.75
CA GLU A 596 13.55 5.22 -26.96
C GLU A 596 14.59 5.79 -25.98
N ALA A 597 15.45 4.95 -25.39
CA ALA A 597 16.57 5.43 -24.57
C ALA A 597 17.52 6.32 -25.36
N ASP A 598 17.89 5.95 -26.60
CA ASP A 598 18.79 6.75 -27.43
C ASP A 598 18.16 8.08 -27.88
N ARG A 599 16.87 8.07 -28.26
CA ARG A 599 16.10 9.29 -28.53
C ARG A 599 16.09 10.24 -27.32
N LEU A 600 15.97 9.69 -26.11
CA LEU A 600 16.02 10.43 -24.85
C LEU A 600 17.45 10.88 -24.48
N ILE A 601 18.50 10.15 -24.87
CA ILE A 601 19.90 10.60 -24.78
C ILE A 601 20.08 11.85 -25.63
N GLY A 602 19.62 11.84 -26.88
CA GLY A 602 19.66 13.01 -27.77
C GLY A 602 18.94 14.24 -27.17
N ALA A 603 17.72 14.04 -26.64
CA ALA A 603 16.94 15.09 -25.99
C ALA A 603 17.65 15.68 -24.76
N LEU A 604 18.27 14.84 -23.92
CA LEU A 604 19.07 15.29 -22.77
C LEU A 604 20.37 15.98 -23.19
N VAL A 605 21.05 15.51 -24.24
CA VAL A 605 22.26 16.13 -24.80
C VAL A 605 21.97 17.52 -25.36
N GLY A 606 20.76 17.77 -25.86
CA GLY A 606 20.29 19.11 -26.23
C GLY A 606 20.18 20.10 -25.06
N GLN A 607 20.21 19.63 -23.80
CA GLN A 607 20.13 20.45 -22.59
C GLN A 607 21.51 20.86 -22.02
N ARG A 608 22.57 20.87 -22.85
CA ARG A 608 23.92 21.37 -22.49
C ARG A 608 23.91 22.89 -22.23
N GLY A 609 23.38 23.28 -21.08
CA GLY A 609 23.26 24.67 -20.62
C GLY A 609 22.45 24.82 -19.33
N THR A 610 21.47 23.94 -19.08
CA THR A 610 20.64 23.93 -17.85
C THR A 610 21.36 23.22 -16.71
N MET A 611 22.48 23.81 -16.26
CA MET A 611 23.33 23.20 -15.23
C MET A 611 22.65 23.16 -13.85
N LEU A 612 22.78 21.99 -13.22
CA LEU A 612 22.27 21.64 -11.90
C LEU A 612 23.43 21.45 -10.93
N ASP A 613 23.40 22.21 -9.85
CA ASP A 613 24.09 21.82 -8.62
C ASP A 613 23.14 21.00 -7.74
N LEU A 614 23.65 19.92 -7.16
CA LEU A 614 22.90 19.09 -6.19
C LEU A 614 23.10 19.58 -4.75
N GLY A 615 23.97 20.55 -4.49
CA GLY A 615 24.22 21.09 -3.14
C GLY A 615 24.78 20.05 -2.16
N LEU A 616 25.39 18.97 -2.67
CA LEU A 616 25.97 17.90 -1.86
C LEU A 616 27.34 18.34 -1.31
N PRO A 617 27.59 18.24 0.01
CA PRO A 617 28.84 18.70 0.60
C PRO A 617 30.03 17.89 0.08
N ALA A 618 31.11 18.59 -0.29
CA ALA A 618 32.34 17.96 -0.76
C ALA A 618 32.88 16.97 0.29
N PRO A 619 33.19 15.70 -0.07
CA PRO A 619 33.79 14.75 0.85
C PRO A 619 35.11 15.30 1.41
N LYS A 620 35.25 15.34 2.75
CA LYS A 620 36.49 15.75 3.41
C LYS A 620 37.66 14.98 2.81
N ALA A 621 38.59 15.70 2.18
CA ALA A 621 39.71 15.09 1.49
C ALA A 621 40.59 14.31 2.49
N ARG A 622 40.52 12.98 2.43
CA ARG A 622 41.52 12.11 3.04
C ARG A 622 42.82 12.25 2.25
N PHE A 623 43.58 13.31 2.56
CA PHE A 623 44.99 13.40 2.19
C PHE A 623 45.72 12.22 2.85
N GLY A 624 45.92 11.16 2.07
CA GLY A 624 46.78 10.06 2.48
C GLY A 624 48.21 10.58 2.58
N ARG A 625 48.67 10.87 3.80
CA ARG A 625 50.10 11.05 4.07
C ARG A 625 50.80 9.78 3.59
N ARG A 626 51.55 9.88 2.48
CA ARG A 626 52.56 8.89 2.12
C ARG A 626 53.57 8.84 3.27
N SER A 627 53.48 7.84 4.12
CA SER A 627 54.55 7.51 5.06
C SER A 627 55.72 6.95 4.24
N ALA A 628 56.73 7.78 3.99
CA ALA A 628 58.02 7.29 3.52
C ALA A 628 58.57 6.28 4.55
N GLY A 629 59.10 5.16 4.06
CA GLY A 629 59.65 4.12 4.93
C GLY A 629 60.97 4.57 5.56
N GLY A 630 61.08 4.44 6.89
CA GLY A 630 62.31 4.67 7.63
C GLY A 630 62.47 3.59 8.71
N ARG A 631 63.38 2.64 8.48
CA ARG A 631 63.80 1.63 9.45
C ARG A 631 65.06 2.11 10.17
N THR A 632 65.01 2.21 11.50
CA THR A 632 66.14 2.07 12.41
C THR A 632 65.62 1.67 13.79
N ALA A 633 66.48 1.15 14.66
CA ALA A 633 66.10 0.46 15.90
C ALA A 633 66.92 0.93 17.11
N SER A 634 66.68 0.29 18.27
CA SER A 634 67.41 0.45 19.55
C SER A 634 67.05 1.70 20.38
N ALA A 635 67.25 1.76 21.71
CA ALA A 635 66.86 0.87 22.82
C ALA A 635 67.19 1.58 24.16
N ALA A 636 66.49 1.23 25.26
CA ALA A 636 66.81 1.61 26.65
C ALA A 636 66.72 3.14 26.97
N THR A 637 66.53 3.64 28.21
CA THR A 637 66.06 3.11 29.51
C THR A 637 65.64 4.28 30.42
N ALA A 638 64.75 4.04 31.39
CA ALA A 638 64.47 4.92 32.56
C ALA A 638 63.80 6.30 32.24
N GLU A 639 63.10 7.01 33.16
CA GLU A 639 62.71 6.73 34.56
C GLU A 639 61.46 7.55 35.01
N ILE A 640 61.02 7.32 36.27
CA ILE A 640 60.30 8.25 37.19
C ILE A 640 58.79 8.58 36.99
N ALA A 641 58.03 8.15 38.02
CA ALA A 641 56.85 8.73 38.68
C ALA A 641 55.54 9.12 37.93
N LYS A 642 54.43 8.56 38.45
CA LYS A 642 53.07 9.17 38.46
C LYS A 642 52.83 9.87 39.81
N PRO A 643 52.01 10.93 39.85
CA PRO A 643 51.13 11.21 40.98
C PRO A 643 49.64 10.98 40.63
N ALA A 644 48.75 11.04 41.63
CA ALA A 644 47.37 10.56 41.52
C ALA A 644 46.29 11.63 41.79
N ARG A 645 45.03 11.24 41.50
CA ARG A 645 43.75 11.94 41.78
C ARG A 645 43.73 12.90 42.98
N ARG A 646 42.96 13.99 42.85
CA ARG A 646 42.10 14.46 43.96
C ARG A 646 40.74 14.97 43.47
N ARG A 647 39.71 14.84 44.33
CA ARG A 647 38.37 15.43 44.21
C ARG A 647 38.29 16.66 45.12
N THR A 648 37.45 17.62 44.76
CA THR A 648 36.86 18.65 45.66
C THR A 648 35.32 18.67 45.50
N ARG A 649 34.58 19.36 46.39
CA ARG A 649 33.15 19.09 46.66
C ARG A 649 32.43 20.28 47.34
N LYS A 650 31.12 20.48 47.03
CA LYS A 650 30.18 21.47 47.62
C LYS A 650 30.52 22.95 47.27
N VAL A 651 29.64 23.96 47.40
CA VAL A 651 28.54 24.24 48.37
C VAL A 651 27.25 24.82 47.72
N ALA A 652 26.12 24.68 48.42
CA ALA A 652 24.84 25.41 48.38
C ALA A 652 24.23 25.32 49.83
N PRO A 653 23.13 26.01 50.26
CA PRO A 653 22.09 26.77 49.55
C PRO A 653 21.92 28.22 50.11
N PRO A 654 20.72 28.85 50.19
CA PRO A 654 19.64 28.50 51.16
C PRO A 654 18.23 28.31 50.52
N SER A 655 17.17 28.25 51.35
CA SER A 655 15.87 27.63 51.01
C SER A 655 14.68 28.11 51.86
N GLU A 656 13.45 28.03 51.32
CA GLU A 656 12.15 27.97 52.00
C GLU A 656 11.10 27.47 50.97
N GLY A 657 10.08 26.65 51.27
CA GLY A 657 9.79 25.83 52.46
C GLY A 657 8.63 24.83 52.19
N GLU A 658 8.70 23.64 52.82
CA GLU A 658 7.65 22.73 53.38
C GLU A 658 6.24 22.51 52.71
N ALA A 659 5.48 21.42 52.92
CA ALA A 659 5.63 20.27 53.84
C ALA A 659 5.03 18.93 53.32
N SER A 660 5.68 17.83 53.71
CA SER A 660 5.18 16.48 54.07
C SER A 660 3.96 15.80 53.40
N ALA A 661 4.11 14.49 53.18
CA ALA A 661 3.03 13.49 53.22
C ALA A 661 3.26 12.51 54.40
N PRO A 662 2.23 11.76 54.84
CA PRO A 662 2.48 10.34 55.12
C PRO A 662 1.35 9.36 54.70
N LYS A 663 1.74 8.10 54.46
CA LYS A 663 0.85 6.92 54.53
C LYS A 663 0.97 6.29 55.93
N PRO A 664 -0.01 5.47 56.40
CA PRO A 664 0.37 4.07 56.62
C PRO A 664 -0.73 2.98 56.50
N ARG A 665 -0.22 1.77 56.20
CA ARG A 665 -0.62 0.43 56.71
C ARG A 665 -1.91 -0.31 56.29
N ARG A 666 -1.74 -1.65 56.33
CA ARG A 666 -2.69 -2.76 56.12
C ARG A 666 -3.66 -2.96 57.30
N VAL A 667 -4.81 -3.59 57.02
CA VAL A 667 -5.50 -4.55 57.92
C VAL A 667 -5.87 -5.83 57.12
N ARG A 668 -6.42 -6.88 57.75
CA ARG A 668 -6.56 -8.27 57.23
C ARG A 668 -7.96 -8.86 57.53
N LYS A 669 -8.35 -9.88 56.75
CA LYS A 669 -9.37 -10.95 56.99
C LYS A 669 -10.88 -10.60 57.00
N ALA A 670 -11.61 -11.22 56.06
CA ALA A 670 -13.01 -11.67 56.14
C ALA A 670 -13.13 -13.02 55.39
N LYS A 671 -14.21 -13.81 55.55
CA LYS A 671 -14.25 -15.23 55.09
C LYS A 671 -15.68 -15.88 55.03
N ILE A 672 -16.15 -16.26 53.82
CA ILE A 672 -17.18 -17.33 53.54
C ILE A 672 -18.63 -17.00 54.01
N PRO A 673 -19.73 -17.63 53.49
CA PRO A 673 -19.90 -18.76 52.55
C PRO A 673 -20.64 -18.43 51.22
N ALA A 674 -20.96 -19.48 50.45
CA ALA A 674 -21.78 -19.49 49.23
C ALA A 674 -23.08 -20.31 49.42
N SER A 675 -24.05 -20.18 48.50
CA SER A 675 -25.20 -21.10 48.40
C SER A 675 -25.82 -21.15 46.99
N SER A 676 -26.35 -22.32 46.61
CA SER A 676 -27.14 -22.66 45.41
C SER A 676 -27.68 -24.09 45.59
N PRO A 677 -28.70 -24.58 44.84
CA PRO A 677 -29.80 -23.93 44.14
C PRO A 677 -31.15 -24.27 44.86
N PRO A 678 -32.34 -24.43 44.22
CA PRO A 678 -32.63 -25.63 43.40
C PRO A 678 -33.54 -25.45 42.14
N ALA A 679 -33.65 -26.54 41.36
CA ALA A 679 -34.80 -27.17 40.63
C ALA A 679 -36.15 -26.42 40.43
N THR A 680 -37.06 -26.71 39.46
CA THR A 680 -37.21 -27.65 38.29
C THR A 680 -38.41 -27.14 37.44
N ALA A 681 -38.54 -27.33 36.11
CA ALA A 681 -39.06 -28.50 35.34
C ALA A 681 -39.05 -28.10 33.83
N GLN A 682 -38.95 -28.93 32.78
CA GLN A 682 -39.80 -30.07 32.30
C GLN A 682 -41.26 -29.67 31.97
N THR A 683 -41.88 -30.02 30.82
CA THR A 683 -41.43 -30.59 29.50
C THR A 683 -42.00 -29.71 28.35
N ASP A 684 -42.05 -29.98 27.03
CA ASP A 684 -41.75 -31.09 26.08
C ASP A 684 -41.41 -30.45 24.68
N GLY A 685 -41.27 -31.09 23.50
CA GLY A 685 -41.43 -32.48 23.03
C GLY A 685 -41.40 -32.59 21.49
N ALA A 686 -42.01 -33.66 20.93
CA ALA A 686 -42.38 -33.87 19.50
C ALA A 686 -41.31 -33.72 18.38
N GLN A 687 -40.53 -34.78 18.16
CA GLN A 687 -40.03 -35.23 16.85
C GLN A 687 -41.17 -35.96 16.05
N PRO A 688 -40.92 -36.57 14.86
CA PRO A 688 -40.25 -36.10 13.64
C PRO A 688 -41.07 -36.39 12.35
N ALA A 689 -40.56 -36.03 11.16
CA ALA A 689 -40.87 -36.71 9.88
C ALA A 689 -39.78 -36.43 8.82
N ALA A 690 -39.76 -37.21 7.73
CA ALA A 690 -38.73 -37.14 6.70
C ALA A 690 -39.29 -37.23 5.26
N ALA A 691 -38.36 -37.07 4.30
CA ALA A 691 -38.31 -37.74 2.99
C ALA A 691 -38.75 -36.98 1.70
N ALA A 692 -38.28 -37.60 0.60
CA ALA A 692 -38.57 -37.36 -0.82
C ALA A 692 -37.89 -36.17 -1.53
N ALA A 693 -37.53 -36.43 -2.79
CA ALA A 693 -36.98 -35.49 -3.76
C ALA A 693 -37.91 -35.44 -4.99
N GLY A 694 -37.83 -34.38 -5.79
CA GLY A 694 -38.63 -34.24 -7.01
C GLY A 694 -38.09 -33.16 -7.95
N SER A 695 -38.12 -33.43 -9.25
CA SER A 695 -37.65 -32.54 -10.31
C SER A 695 -38.72 -31.55 -10.78
N ALA A 696 -38.29 -30.37 -11.24
CA ALA A 696 -39.07 -29.45 -12.08
C ALA A 696 -39.21 -30.02 -13.53
N PRO A 697 -39.84 -29.35 -14.53
CA PRO A 697 -40.43 -28.00 -14.58
C PRO A 697 -41.83 -28.03 -15.29
N PRO A 698 -42.29 -27.07 -16.14
CA PRO A 698 -42.04 -25.61 -16.24
C PRO A 698 -43.33 -24.74 -16.27
N SER A 699 -43.19 -23.42 -16.08
CA SER A 699 -43.82 -22.35 -16.92
C SER A 699 -43.72 -20.97 -16.24
N GLY A 700 -43.90 -19.88 -17.00
CA GLY A 700 -44.07 -18.52 -16.43
C GLY A 700 -42.92 -17.52 -16.64
N HIS A 701 -42.32 -17.43 -17.83
CA HIS A 701 -41.41 -16.32 -18.16
C HIS A 701 -42.14 -14.97 -18.08
N ARG A 702 -41.88 -14.19 -17.02
CA ARG A 702 -42.12 -12.73 -17.06
C ARG A 702 -41.07 -12.13 -18.01
N ARG A 703 -41.52 -11.60 -19.15
CA ARG A 703 -40.64 -10.88 -20.09
C ARG A 703 -39.97 -9.72 -19.34
N ARG A 704 -38.65 -9.62 -19.52
CA ARG A 704 -37.81 -8.57 -18.93
C ARG A 704 -37.51 -7.54 -20.00
N GLU A 705 -37.55 -6.26 -19.67
CA GLU A 705 -37.19 -5.21 -20.63
C GLU A 705 -35.65 -5.05 -20.72
N PRO A 706 -35.11 -4.74 -21.91
CA PRO A 706 -33.68 -4.48 -22.09
C PRO A 706 -33.29 -3.14 -21.46
N THR A 707 -32.09 -3.07 -20.86
CA THR A 707 -31.60 -1.79 -20.32
C THR A 707 -31.29 -0.80 -21.45
N GLU A 708 -31.45 0.51 -21.20
CA GLU A 708 -31.17 1.55 -22.19
C GLU A 708 -29.77 1.44 -22.81
N ARG A 709 -28.77 0.99 -22.03
CA ARG A 709 -27.41 0.74 -22.53
C ARG A 709 -27.33 -0.44 -23.50
N MET A 710 -28.11 -1.49 -23.30
CA MET A 710 -28.22 -2.59 -24.27
C MET A 710 -28.92 -2.14 -25.54
N VAL A 711 -30.02 -1.38 -25.42
CA VAL A 711 -30.76 -0.84 -26.58
C VAL A 711 -29.89 0.15 -27.39
N SER A 712 -29.18 1.04 -26.71
CA SER A 712 -28.23 1.98 -27.33
C SER A 712 -27.07 1.26 -28.02
N PHE A 713 -26.49 0.24 -27.38
CA PHE A 713 -25.42 -0.56 -27.98
C PHE A 713 -25.94 -1.37 -29.19
N ALA A 714 -27.14 -1.94 -29.11
CA ALA A 714 -27.77 -2.68 -30.21
C ALA A 714 -28.06 -1.78 -31.43
N ARG A 715 -28.57 -0.55 -31.21
CA ARG A 715 -28.75 0.46 -32.27
C ARG A 715 -27.40 0.82 -32.91
N SER A 716 -26.41 1.19 -32.10
CA SER A 716 -25.07 1.56 -32.56
C SER A 716 -24.34 0.41 -33.29
N LEU A 717 -24.66 -0.85 -32.96
CA LEU A 717 -24.10 -2.04 -33.61
C LEU A 717 -24.79 -2.32 -34.94
N ALA A 718 -26.12 -2.19 -35.00
CA ALA A 718 -26.91 -2.37 -36.21
C ALA A 718 -26.50 -1.33 -37.27
N GLU A 719 -26.44 -0.06 -36.85
CA GLU A 719 -25.96 1.09 -37.64
C GLU A 719 -24.53 0.89 -38.17
N ARG A 720 -23.58 0.47 -37.30
CA ARG A 720 -22.18 0.22 -37.73
C ARG A 720 -21.99 -1.02 -38.60
N LYS A 721 -22.93 -1.97 -38.63
CA LYS A 721 -22.89 -3.16 -39.50
C LYS A 721 -23.84 -3.07 -40.70
N GLY A 722 -24.55 -1.95 -40.88
CA GLY A 722 -25.46 -1.74 -42.02
C GLY A 722 -26.67 -2.68 -42.03
N ILE A 723 -27.17 -3.07 -40.86
CA ILE A 723 -28.30 -3.99 -40.68
C ILE A 723 -29.41 -3.33 -39.87
N ASP A 724 -30.67 -3.71 -40.13
CA ASP A 724 -31.81 -3.24 -39.33
C ASP A 724 -31.81 -3.88 -37.93
N LEU A 725 -32.18 -3.09 -36.92
CA LEU A 725 -32.41 -3.58 -35.56
C LEU A 725 -33.87 -4.08 -35.43
N PRO A 726 -34.12 -5.37 -35.15
CA PRO A 726 -35.47 -5.89 -35.02
C PRO A 726 -36.25 -5.19 -33.90
N ALA A 727 -37.47 -4.72 -34.18
CA ALA A 727 -38.29 -3.96 -33.24
C ALA A 727 -38.47 -4.63 -31.83
N PRO A 728 -38.56 -5.97 -31.69
CA PRO A 728 -38.61 -6.62 -30.37
C PRO A 728 -37.39 -6.32 -29.48
N CYS A 729 -36.21 -6.09 -30.06
CA CYS A 729 -34.98 -5.77 -29.32
C CYS A 729 -35.05 -4.44 -28.55
N LEU A 730 -36.08 -3.62 -28.76
CA LEU A 730 -36.33 -2.39 -28.00
C LEU A 730 -37.12 -2.63 -26.70
N ARG A 731 -37.77 -3.80 -26.54
CA ARG A 731 -38.72 -4.08 -25.44
C ARG A 731 -38.58 -5.46 -24.80
N ASP A 732 -37.85 -6.39 -25.40
CA ASP A 732 -37.58 -7.72 -24.85
C ASP A 732 -36.06 -7.92 -24.66
N PHE A 733 -35.65 -8.24 -23.43
CA PHE A 733 -34.26 -8.41 -23.01
C PHE A 733 -33.57 -9.58 -23.71
N ASP A 734 -34.26 -10.69 -23.88
CA ASP A 734 -33.69 -11.91 -24.45
C ASP A 734 -33.56 -11.78 -25.97
N GLN A 735 -34.51 -11.12 -26.63
CA GLN A 735 -34.38 -10.72 -28.05
C GLN A 735 -33.25 -9.70 -28.26
N CYS A 736 -33.17 -8.65 -27.43
CA CYS A 736 -32.09 -7.66 -27.48
C CYS A 736 -30.72 -8.33 -27.26
N ARG A 737 -30.65 -9.27 -26.32
CA ARG A 737 -29.41 -10.00 -26.03
C ARG A 737 -29.04 -10.98 -27.14
N SER A 738 -29.99 -11.72 -27.72
CA SER A 738 -29.72 -12.63 -28.84
C SER A 738 -29.14 -11.88 -30.04
N PHE A 739 -29.73 -10.74 -30.41
CA PHE A 739 -29.19 -9.87 -31.47
C PHE A 739 -27.77 -9.40 -31.17
N LEU A 740 -27.49 -8.99 -29.92
CA LEU A 740 -26.14 -8.61 -29.50
C LEU A 740 -25.15 -9.79 -29.52
N ASP A 741 -25.48 -10.94 -28.94
CA ASP A 741 -24.59 -12.10 -28.87
C ASP A 741 -24.34 -12.74 -30.27
N GLN A 742 -25.25 -12.52 -31.23
CA GLN A 742 -25.10 -12.88 -32.66
C GLN A 742 -24.28 -11.87 -33.47
N HIS A 743 -24.51 -10.57 -33.30
CA HIS A 743 -23.91 -9.52 -34.17
C HIS A 743 -22.73 -8.75 -33.55
N ALA A 744 -22.45 -8.87 -32.25
CA ALA A 744 -21.35 -8.13 -31.58
C ALA A 744 -19.99 -8.84 -31.60
N ARG A 745 -19.88 -9.96 -32.33
CA ARG A 745 -18.61 -10.61 -32.68
C ARG A 745 -17.98 -9.97 -33.92
#